data_AF-A0AAJ1UVW8-F1
#
_entry.id   AF-A0AAJ1UVW8-F1
#
_cell.length_a   1.000
_cell.length_b   1.000
_cell.length_c   1.000
_cell.angle_alpha   90.00
_cell.angle_beta   90.00
_cell.angle_gamma   90.00
#
_symmetry.space_group_name_H-M   'P 1'
#
loop_
_entity.id
_entity.type
_entity.pdbx_description
1 polymer ?
#
loop_
_entity_poly.entity_id
_entity_poly.type
_entity_poly.pdbx_seq_one_letter_code
_entity_poly.pdbx_strand_id
1 'polypeptide(L)'
;MKWSSVKMFLLLTCLLLVLLNSCWYQKVYQLGQEIVDTSDDLRYDSSAEFKLDRENPFQSIRRDDDSIELAVGLENNRSHDLACLIQQNGGKVTDNITIANEIKAMVVDLPYGMMTKFKVEAQNLSRYIQPITKFCADFVPNDAYINFQWALEKIDAYSAWNITMGSKEVLVAIVDTGIDYNHPDLADNYVNLGYDWVNNDNDPMDDHGHGTHCAGIVAASLNNSLGVSGLAQVRIMAEKGLDYSGSGWDDDLAKAIIHAVEQRADIINLSWGSSEDSSLIHDAIEYAYSKGVLVVAAAGNDASDRKHYPAAYEEVIAVAATNKFDETARFTNFGEWVEIAAPGVEILSTCWDDYYKIFSGTSMSAPCIVGVAALTWSNFPWMTRDQIRTQLRITSEDLGEKGFDVKYGHGRINARKAVESIPPEHDILLMDWQRPRHIRMGDATIINGTILNFGMNDEKNVRVELLANSILVNFMVIDSVESGKCVKVSFSWMPRGEGKYNVTLYISKLDDAVQNNFLSAEISVSVPRTILVPRDYSRVQAAVEAAYPWDTIEVSVGTYYESIKIDKPLSLLGKNKERTIIYGLESSDVIAVSASNVKISGFTIRNGKRGIYLLDSSECILSGNIIMNNSEGILVKYSSFNVLKDNMMELNERDFGVEGSSISHFIQDMDTSNTINRKPVYYWIDQSDKKVPTDASQVILVCSRKIVVDGLSLFSTKQGILLVCTDDSRIENVYVASCEWGILLLGSMENKIQNNSIALTDNAIALKGSDDNTVRINEITKCAHGIKLWFSRDNSISENTLIKITQDGLFLGFSEHNHIHRNNLTENENGISLYCSTNILRDNKMINNSYSFGVYGSLIQNFIQDVDPSNTVDERPIHYLINRKGLTLDDKTLPNTGYLGIINSTGIKIKNLELKNNQQGILLAFTQNSTLENLKISDNRIGIELVNSSENLIRNNVLRNIELNIHLQSSSKNTIVDNKLMFKLFTTGIELKDSKYNVVMNNSVSESVVGIILYSCENNYFVENTLEANLVTLYLGGFLVGNLIYHNNFIGENIQIFILGISLNTWDKGYPSGGNYWSDYTGIDRYSGPSQNESGRDGIGDTPYKIDQLNQDRYPLMSRWVRKLKTDLNNDGEVNIIDIAIVAKAYGSKPGDPRWDPDADLDNNGIVNIIDVAKVAREFGKTA
;
A
#
# COMPACT_ATOMS: atom_id res chain seq x y z
N MET A 1 -30.37 25.18 17.59
CA MET A 1 -29.14 25.06 16.78
C MET A 1 -27.86 24.77 17.60
N LYS A 2 -27.90 23.91 18.64
CA LYS A 2 -26.67 23.46 19.35
C LYS A 2 -26.64 21.95 19.70
N TRP A 3 -27.55 21.16 19.11
CA TRP A 3 -27.68 19.71 19.37
C TRP A 3 -27.21 18.83 18.19
N SER A 4 -26.87 19.40 17.03
CA SER A 4 -26.45 18.63 15.84
C SER A 4 -24.96 18.27 15.83
N SER A 5 -24.09 19.11 16.40
CA SER A 5 -22.64 18.95 16.35
C SER A 5 -22.11 17.79 17.21
N VAL A 6 -22.76 17.50 18.34
CA VAL A 6 -22.37 16.41 19.24
C VAL A 6 -22.75 15.05 18.65
N LYS A 7 -23.94 14.93 18.05
CA LYS A 7 -24.33 13.72 17.30
C LYS A 7 -23.39 13.48 16.12
N MET A 8 -23.01 14.53 15.38
CA MET A 8 -22.10 14.39 14.24
C MET A 8 -20.68 13.98 14.68
N PHE A 9 -20.18 14.52 15.80
CA PHE A 9 -18.86 14.15 16.36
C PHE A 9 -18.84 12.72 16.93
N LEU A 10 -19.90 12.31 17.65
CA LEU A 10 -20.08 10.91 18.10
C LEU A 10 -20.26 9.94 16.93
N LEU A 11 -20.94 10.37 15.87
CA LEU A 11 -21.15 9.56 14.68
C LEU A 11 -19.86 9.42 13.88
N LEU A 12 -19.08 10.50 13.70
CA LEU A 12 -17.75 10.46 13.10
C LEU A 12 -16.78 9.61 13.90
N THR A 13 -16.76 9.70 15.22
CA THR A 13 -15.89 8.87 16.08
C THR A 13 -16.30 7.41 16.10
N CYS A 14 -17.60 7.09 16.14
CA CYS A 14 -18.09 5.72 16.03
C CYS A 14 -17.88 5.11 14.64
N LEU A 15 -18.08 5.87 13.55
CA LEU A 15 -17.71 5.45 12.19
C LEU A 15 -16.20 5.28 12.07
N LEU A 16 -15.39 6.17 12.66
CA LEU A 16 -13.94 5.99 12.70
C LEU A 16 -13.56 4.72 13.45
N LEU A 17 -14.23 4.38 14.56
CA LEU A 17 -13.95 3.17 15.34
C LEU A 17 -14.40 1.89 14.63
N VAL A 18 -15.54 1.91 13.92
CA VAL A 18 -15.99 0.78 13.08
C VAL A 18 -15.07 0.62 11.87
N LEU A 19 -14.70 1.72 11.21
CA LEU A 19 -13.69 1.74 10.15
C LEU A 19 -12.32 1.31 10.67
N LEU A 20 -11.94 1.68 11.90
CA LEU A 20 -10.70 1.24 12.52
C LEU A 20 -10.75 -0.23 12.94
N ASN A 21 -11.93 -0.83 13.16
CA ASN A 21 -12.12 -2.25 13.47
C ASN A 21 -12.13 -3.14 12.21
N SER A 22 -12.82 -2.73 11.14
CA SER A 22 -12.70 -3.37 9.82
C SER A 22 -11.33 -3.11 9.19
N CYS A 23 -10.76 -1.92 9.41
CA CYS A 23 -9.35 -1.62 9.17
C CYS A 23 -8.44 -2.07 10.32
N TRP A 24 -8.86 -2.78 11.38
CA TRP A 24 -7.95 -3.39 12.36
C TRP A 24 -7.54 -4.76 11.89
N TYR A 25 -8.46 -5.47 11.23
CA TYR A 25 -8.15 -6.63 10.43
C TYR A 25 -7.21 -6.24 9.29
N GLN A 26 -7.52 -5.12 8.63
CA GLN A 26 -6.63 -4.54 7.63
C GLN A 26 -5.38 -3.91 8.25
N LYS A 27 -5.38 -3.42 9.50
CA LYS A 27 -4.19 -2.91 10.18
C LYS A 27 -3.35 -4.09 10.64
N VAL A 28 -3.79 -5.20 11.24
CA VAL A 28 -2.85 -6.31 11.50
C VAL A 28 -2.32 -6.93 10.18
N TYR A 29 -3.11 -6.86 9.10
CA TYR A 29 -2.71 -7.22 7.73
C TYR A 29 -1.78 -6.19 7.05
N GLN A 30 -2.03 -4.88 7.23
CA GLN A 30 -1.25 -3.75 6.71
C GLN A 30 -0.11 -3.42 7.64
N LEU A 31 -0.25 -3.28 8.96
CA LEU A 31 0.78 -3.24 10.02
C LEU A 31 1.74 -4.43 10.00
N GLY A 32 1.34 -5.58 9.46
CA GLY A 32 2.28 -6.64 9.07
C GLY A 32 3.21 -6.22 7.92
N GLN A 33 2.74 -5.30 7.07
CA GLN A 33 3.45 -4.58 5.99
C GLN A 33 3.79 -3.08 6.30
N GLU A 34 3.32 -2.48 7.40
CA GLU A 34 3.23 -1.02 7.66
C GLU A 34 3.56 -0.67 9.14
N ILE A 35 3.95 -1.61 10.02
CA ILE A 35 4.75 -1.27 11.23
C ILE A 35 6.22 -1.18 10.83
N VAL A 36 6.46 -0.30 9.87
CA VAL A 36 7.62 0.58 9.82
C VAL A 36 7.01 1.91 9.41
N ASP A 37 7.19 2.92 10.24
CA ASP A 37 6.74 4.29 10.01
C ASP A 37 5.24 4.57 10.14
N THR A 38 4.84 5.05 11.32
CA THR A 38 4.44 6.46 11.46
C THR A 38 3.97 6.78 12.89
N SER A 39 4.41 7.92 13.42
CA SER A 39 3.75 8.72 14.47
C SER A 39 4.33 10.13 14.35
N ASP A 40 3.67 11.12 13.74
CA ASP A 40 2.76 12.12 14.31
C ASP A 40 3.01 13.41 13.46
N ASP A 41 2.15 14.37 13.16
CA ASP A 41 0.72 14.61 13.35
C ASP A 41 0.35 15.88 12.54
N LEU A 42 -0.89 15.89 12.02
CA LEU A 42 -1.82 16.98 11.59
C LEU A 42 -1.37 18.45 11.39
N ARG A 43 -1.81 19.09 10.26
CA ARG A 43 -2.89 20.12 10.23
C ARG A 43 -3.18 20.75 8.85
N TYR A 44 -4.49 20.95 8.63
CA TYR A 44 -5.22 21.77 7.65
C TYR A 44 -4.61 23.15 7.31
N ASP A 45 -4.63 23.57 6.04
CA ASP A 45 -5.42 24.74 5.59
C ASP A 45 -5.66 24.72 4.07
N SER A 46 -6.79 25.32 3.74
CA SER A 46 -7.54 25.47 2.50
C SER A 46 -7.04 26.55 1.54
N SER A 47 -7.49 26.43 0.29
CA SER A 47 -7.52 27.43 -0.80
C SER A 47 -6.27 27.59 -1.68
N ALA A 48 -6.39 27.19 -2.95
CA ALA A 48 -6.04 28.03 -4.11
C ALA A 48 -6.50 27.40 -5.43
N GLU A 49 -6.98 28.27 -6.31
CA GLU A 49 -7.72 28.04 -7.55
C GLU A 49 -6.91 27.42 -8.71
N PHE A 50 -7.64 26.69 -9.55
CA PHE A 50 -7.32 26.36 -10.94
C PHE A 50 -6.72 27.54 -11.74
N LYS A 51 -5.58 27.30 -12.41
CA LYS A 51 -5.24 27.96 -13.68
C LYS A 51 -4.64 26.94 -14.64
N LEU A 52 -5.36 26.69 -15.73
CA LEU A 52 -4.88 26.04 -16.95
C LEU A 52 -3.96 27.02 -17.69
N ASP A 53 -2.68 26.69 -17.83
CA ASP A 53 -1.79 27.34 -18.78
C ASP A 53 -1.97 26.74 -20.17
N ARG A 54 -2.30 27.62 -21.12
CA ARG A 54 -2.22 27.38 -22.55
C ARG A 54 -0.88 27.93 -23.01
N GLU A 55 -0.04 27.13 -23.65
CA GLU A 55 0.89 27.63 -24.68
C GLU A 55 1.54 26.46 -25.43
N ASN A 56 1.12 26.21 -26.69
CA ASN A 56 1.97 26.30 -27.89
C ASN A 56 1.24 25.77 -29.17
N PRO A 57 0.56 26.62 -29.98
CA PRO A 57 -0.34 26.18 -31.06
C PRO A 57 0.30 25.99 -32.47
N PHE A 58 1.62 25.86 -32.61
CA PHE A 58 2.27 26.11 -33.92
C PHE A 58 2.70 24.90 -34.78
N GLN A 59 2.41 23.64 -34.41
CA GLN A 59 2.84 22.46 -35.20
C GLN A 59 1.85 21.94 -36.25
N SER A 60 0.65 22.52 -36.40
CA SER A 60 -0.45 21.91 -37.16
C SER A 60 -0.69 22.49 -38.57
N ILE A 61 0.18 23.35 -39.09
CA ILE A 61 -0.05 24.14 -40.32
C ILE A 61 0.77 23.64 -41.52
N ARG A 62 0.18 23.56 -42.72
CA ARG A 62 0.87 23.21 -43.98
C ARG A 62 1.72 24.38 -44.51
N ARG A 63 3.05 24.24 -44.51
CA ARG A 63 4.03 25.24 -44.98
C ARG A 63 5.24 24.56 -45.65
N ASP A 64 5.76 25.16 -46.72
CA ASP A 64 7.14 24.95 -47.20
C ASP A 64 7.98 26.21 -46.87
N ASP A 65 9.31 26.15 -46.93
CA ASP A 65 10.19 27.21 -46.40
C ASP A 65 9.87 28.64 -46.90
N ASP A 66 9.34 28.78 -48.12
CA ASP A 66 9.09 30.07 -48.79
C ASP A 66 7.60 30.47 -48.98
N SER A 67 6.62 29.59 -48.73
CA SER A 67 5.18 29.89 -48.93
C SER A 67 4.26 29.22 -47.89
N ILE A 68 3.05 29.75 -47.74
CA ILE A 68 2.04 29.26 -46.77
C ILE A 68 0.70 29.01 -47.47
N GLU A 69 0.09 27.85 -47.20
CA GLU A 69 -1.29 27.57 -47.62
C GLU A 69 -2.29 28.12 -46.60
N LEU A 70 -3.19 28.99 -47.07
CA LEU A 70 -4.26 29.61 -46.28
C LEU A 70 -5.62 29.25 -46.87
N ALA A 71 -6.62 29.03 -46.01
CA ALA A 71 -8.02 29.07 -46.38
C ALA A 71 -8.58 30.48 -46.14
N VAL A 72 -9.10 31.09 -47.20
CA VAL A 72 -9.73 32.42 -47.15
C VAL A 72 -11.23 32.28 -47.39
N GLY A 73 -12.02 32.45 -46.34
CA GLY A 73 -13.48 32.43 -46.41
C GLY A 73 -13.99 33.68 -47.11
N LEU A 74 -14.93 33.56 -48.05
CA LEU A 74 -15.43 34.69 -48.84
C LEU A 74 -16.48 35.51 -48.07
N GLU A 75 -16.33 36.83 -48.08
CA GLU A 75 -17.36 37.78 -47.65
C GLU A 75 -18.21 38.18 -48.88
N ASN A 76 -19.54 38.05 -48.82
CA ASN A 76 -20.48 38.52 -49.85
C ASN A 76 -20.26 37.96 -51.29
N ASN A 77 -19.79 36.71 -51.44
CA ASN A 77 -19.59 36.02 -52.74
C ASN A 77 -18.66 36.75 -53.74
N ARG A 78 -17.73 37.59 -53.26
CA ARG A 78 -16.78 38.35 -54.11
C ARG A 78 -15.54 37.53 -54.53
N SER A 79 -15.75 36.31 -55.03
CA SER A 79 -14.66 35.37 -55.37
C SER A 79 -13.70 35.88 -56.44
N HIS A 80 -14.19 36.67 -57.40
CA HIS A 80 -13.36 37.27 -58.45
C HIS A 80 -12.40 38.34 -57.91
N ASP A 81 -12.89 39.20 -57.01
CA ASP A 81 -12.08 40.29 -56.42
C ASP A 81 -10.97 39.72 -55.52
N LEU A 82 -11.30 38.67 -54.76
CA LEU A 82 -10.32 37.98 -53.91
C LEU A 82 -9.27 37.25 -54.76
N ALA A 83 -9.66 36.58 -55.85
CA ALA A 83 -8.73 35.91 -56.77
C ALA A 83 -7.72 36.89 -57.40
N CYS A 84 -8.18 38.08 -57.81
CA CYS A 84 -7.32 39.15 -58.31
C CYS A 84 -6.32 39.63 -57.24
N LEU A 85 -6.76 39.78 -55.99
CA LEU A 85 -5.92 40.22 -54.89
C LEU A 85 -4.84 39.18 -54.52
N ILE A 86 -5.19 37.89 -54.56
CA ILE A 86 -4.27 36.77 -54.34
C ILE A 86 -3.16 36.80 -55.39
N GLN A 87 -3.53 36.99 -56.67
CA GLN A 87 -2.56 37.06 -57.76
C GLN A 87 -1.67 38.32 -57.69
N GLN A 88 -2.20 39.47 -57.25
CA GLN A 88 -1.42 40.70 -57.02
C GLN A 88 -0.38 40.56 -55.90
N ASN A 89 -0.62 39.70 -54.92
CA ASN A 89 0.30 39.41 -53.82
C ASN A 89 1.22 38.22 -54.12
N GLY A 90 1.29 37.77 -55.38
CA GLY A 90 2.17 36.69 -55.84
C GLY A 90 1.71 35.29 -55.40
N GLY A 91 0.48 35.16 -54.88
CA GLY A 91 -0.10 33.89 -54.50
C GLY A 91 -0.93 33.25 -55.63
N LYS A 92 -1.29 31.99 -55.43
CA LYS A 92 -2.10 31.20 -56.37
C LYS A 92 -3.24 30.53 -55.62
N VAL A 93 -4.45 30.55 -56.21
CA VAL A 93 -5.56 29.72 -55.72
C VAL A 93 -5.24 28.27 -56.07
N THR A 94 -5.12 27.42 -55.06
CA THR A 94 -4.85 25.98 -55.21
C THR A 94 -6.14 25.16 -55.22
N ASP A 95 -7.19 25.61 -54.52
CA ASP A 95 -8.50 24.94 -54.51
C ASP A 95 -9.66 25.91 -54.17
N ASN A 96 -10.90 25.52 -54.46
CA ASN A 96 -12.12 26.24 -54.09
C ASN A 96 -13.05 25.34 -53.27
N ILE A 97 -13.36 25.74 -52.04
CA ILE A 97 -14.29 25.02 -51.18
C ILE A 97 -15.71 25.46 -51.48
N THR A 98 -16.47 24.60 -52.17
CA THR A 98 -17.87 24.84 -52.51
C THR A 98 -18.83 24.09 -51.58
N ILE A 99 -19.85 24.78 -51.08
CA ILE A 99 -20.97 24.18 -50.34
C ILE A 99 -22.27 24.59 -51.05
N ALA A 100 -23.12 23.61 -51.39
CA ALA A 100 -24.37 23.82 -52.13
C ALA A 100 -24.17 24.61 -53.46
N ASN A 101 -23.10 24.28 -54.21
CA ASN A 101 -22.70 24.90 -55.48
C ASN A 101 -22.28 26.39 -55.43
N GLU A 102 -22.05 26.94 -54.24
CA GLU A 102 -21.43 28.28 -54.08
C GLU A 102 -20.04 28.15 -53.45
N ILE A 103 -19.06 28.91 -53.97
CA ILE A 103 -17.71 28.97 -53.39
C ILE A 103 -17.81 29.71 -52.06
N LYS A 104 -17.47 29.03 -50.96
CA LYS A 104 -17.50 29.60 -49.60
C LYS A 104 -16.11 29.98 -49.10
N ALA A 105 -15.07 29.33 -49.60
CA ALA A 105 -13.69 29.69 -49.32
C ALA A 105 -12.79 29.34 -50.50
N MET A 106 -11.66 30.05 -50.62
CA MET A 106 -10.59 29.74 -51.56
C MET A 106 -9.36 29.29 -50.76
N VAL A 107 -8.75 28.19 -51.18
CA VAL A 107 -7.44 27.76 -50.66
C VAL A 107 -6.38 28.42 -51.51
N VAL A 108 -5.43 29.08 -50.85
CA VAL A 108 -4.44 29.93 -51.49
C VAL A 108 -3.06 29.59 -50.99
N ASP A 109 -2.12 29.43 -51.91
CA ASP A 109 -0.69 29.34 -51.62
C ASP A 109 -0.09 30.74 -51.83
N LEU A 110 0.52 31.30 -50.78
CA LEU A 110 0.99 32.69 -50.76
C LEU A 110 2.43 32.76 -50.24
N PRO A 111 3.33 33.56 -50.84
CA PRO A 111 4.68 33.75 -50.30
C PRO A 111 4.66 34.26 -48.86
N TYR A 112 5.47 33.68 -47.98
CA TYR A 112 5.37 33.91 -46.53
C TYR A 112 5.51 35.39 -46.14
N GLY A 113 6.43 36.12 -46.78
CA GLY A 113 6.64 37.56 -46.55
C GLY A 113 5.47 38.46 -46.96
N MET A 114 4.52 37.96 -47.75
CA MET A 114 3.34 38.71 -48.20
C MET A 114 2.11 38.49 -47.31
N MET A 115 2.16 37.55 -46.35
CA MET A 115 1.00 37.16 -45.51
C MET A 115 0.39 38.35 -44.75
N THR A 116 1.21 39.16 -44.09
CA THR A 116 0.72 40.29 -43.26
C THR A 116 0.06 41.36 -44.12
N LYS A 117 0.64 41.65 -45.29
CA LYS A 117 0.08 42.60 -46.27
C LYS A 117 -1.23 42.07 -46.85
N PHE A 118 -1.24 40.80 -47.26
CA PHE A 118 -2.42 40.13 -47.82
C PHE A 118 -3.58 40.10 -46.81
N LYS A 119 -3.34 39.81 -45.52
CA LYS A 119 -4.38 39.82 -44.47
C LYS A 119 -5.05 41.19 -44.30
N VAL A 120 -4.28 42.28 -44.44
CA VAL A 120 -4.82 43.65 -44.36
C VAL A 120 -5.62 44.00 -45.61
N GLU A 121 -5.11 43.69 -46.80
CA GLU A 121 -5.78 44.02 -48.06
C GLU A 121 -7.05 43.18 -48.29
N ALA A 122 -7.05 41.92 -47.83
CA ALA A 122 -8.18 41.00 -47.98
C ALA A 122 -9.26 41.17 -46.90
N GLN A 123 -9.05 42.02 -45.88
CA GLN A 123 -9.93 42.13 -44.71
C GLN A 123 -11.39 42.47 -45.04
N ASN A 124 -11.66 43.21 -46.13
CA ASN A 124 -13.01 43.56 -46.60
C ASN A 124 -13.57 42.59 -47.68
N LEU A 125 -12.77 41.60 -48.09
CA LEU A 125 -13.11 40.58 -49.09
C LEU A 125 -13.22 39.19 -48.46
N SER A 126 -12.68 39.00 -47.26
CA SER A 126 -12.63 37.74 -46.55
C SER A 126 -13.39 37.79 -45.22
N ARG A 127 -14.16 36.73 -44.94
CA ARG A 127 -14.78 36.48 -43.64
C ARG A 127 -13.78 35.96 -42.61
N TYR A 128 -12.81 35.18 -43.07
CA TYR A 128 -11.70 34.68 -42.28
C TYR A 128 -10.51 34.39 -43.18
N ILE A 129 -9.31 34.47 -42.62
CA ILE A 129 -8.07 34.04 -43.25
C ILE A 129 -7.34 33.19 -42.21
N GLN A 130 -7.25 31.89 -42.46
CA GLN A 130 -6.61 30.96 -41.53
C GLN A 130 -5.67 30.01 -42.27
N PRO A 131 -4.61 29.52 -41.64
CA PRO A 131 -3.78 28.48 -42.23
C PRO A 131 -4.54 27.15 -42.35
N ILE A 132 -4.20 26.32 -43.35
CA ILE A 132 -4.77 24.97 -43.44
C ILE A 132 -4.13 24.07 -42.38
N THR A 133 -4.98 23.38 -41.63
CA THR A 133 -4.61 22.52 -40.50
C THR A 133 -4.71 21.04 -40.88
N LYS A 134 -3.72 20.21 -40.50
CA LYS A 134 -3.75 18.75 -40.66
C LYS A 134 -4.54 18.11 -39.51
N PHE A 135 -5.45 17.17 -39.83
CA PHE A 135 -6.15 16.32 -38.85
C PHE A 135 -5.71 14.86 -39.04
N CYS A 136 -5.45 14.13 -37.96
CA CYS A 136 -5.16 12.70 -37.94
C CYS A 136 -6.30 11.96 -37.20
N ALA A 137 -6.49 10.67 -37.50
CA ALA A 137 -7.36 9.81 -36.69
C ALA A 137 -6.57 9.32 -35.46
N ASP A 138 -7.10 9.55 -34.25
CA ASP A 138 -6.48 9.05 -33.03
C ASP A 138 -6.74 7.54 -32.89
N PHE A 139 -5.68 6.75 -32.80
CA PHE A 139 -5.77 5.34 -32.45
C PHE A 139 -6.15 5.21 -30.97
N VAL A 140 -7.38 4.79 -30.70
CA VAL A 140 -7.89 4.49 -29.36
C VAL A 140 -8.11 2.98 -29.27
N PRO A 141 -7.48 2.29 -28.31
CA PRO A 141 -7.67 0.85 -28.19
C PRO A 141 -9.12 0.45 -27.85
N ASN A 142 -9.52 -0.76 -28.21
CA ASN A 142 -10.87 -1.29 -27.96
C ASN A 142 -11.00 -2.07 -26.64
N ASP A 143 -9.95 -2.07 -25.82
CA ASP A 143 -9.84 -2.85 -24.58
C ASP A 143 -10.85 -2.37 -23.51
N ALA A 144 -11.43 -3.31 -22.76
CA ALA A 144 -12.66 -3.07 -21.99
C ALA A 144 -12.50 -2.02 -20.87
N TYR A 145 -11.29 -1.90 -20.31
CA TYR A 145 -10.97 -1.02 -19.20
C TYR A 145 -10.04 0.14 -19.58
N ILE A 146 -9.81 0.39 -20.87
CA ILE A 146 -8.91 1.46 -21.34
C ILE A 146 -9.24 2.84 -20.75
N ASN A 147 -10.54 3.16 -20.58
CA ASN A 147 -11.01 4.42 -20.01
C ASN A 147 -10.65 4.60 -18.52
N PHE A 148 -10.18 3.56 -17.85
CA PHE A 148 -9.74 3.59 -16.45
C PHE A 148 -8.20 3.64 -16.33
N GLN A 149 -7.45 3.50 -17.43
CA GLN A 149 -5.98 3.57 -17.46
C GLN A 149 -5.47 5.00 -17.74
N TRP A 150 -5.71 5.92 -16.80
CA TRP A 150 -5.33 7.34 -16.94
C TRP A 150 -3.84 7.56 -17.28
N ALA A 151 -2.97 6.65 -16.85
CA ALA A 151 -1.52 6.74 -17.02
C ALA A 151 -1.10 6.76 -18.50
N LEU A 152 -1.80 6.02 -19.37
CA LEU A 152 -1.50 5.90 -20.79
C LEU A 152 -1.64 7.25 -21.51
N GLU A 153 -2.73 7.97 -21.22
CA GLU A 153 -2.94 9.32 -21.76
C GLU A 153 -1.87 10.29 -21.21
N LYS A 154 -1.56 10.19 -19.91
CA LYS A 154 -0.63 11.12 -19.25
C LYS A 154 0.79 11.08 -19.81
N ILE A 155 1.25 9.90 -20.23
CA ILE A 155 2.58 9.73 -20.83
C ILE A 155 2.53 9.78 -22.37
N ASP A 156 1.38 10.13 -22.96
CA ASP A 156 1.18 10.24 -24.42
C ASP A 156 1.39 8.91 -25.18
N ALA A 157 0.95 7.79 -24.60
CA ALA A 157 1.09 6.46 -25.18
C ALA A 157 0.28 6.30 -26.47
N TYR A 158 -0.92 6.89 -26.56
CA TYR A 158 -1.77 6.81 -27.77
C TYR A 158 -1.07 7.39 -29.00
N SER A 159 -0.34 8.50 -28.85
CA SER A 159 0.43 9.08 -29.94
C SER A 159 1.66 8.23 -30.28
N ALA A 160 2.30 7.62 -29.28
CA ALA A 160 3.42 6.71 -29.50
C ALA A 160 3.02 5.48 -30.34
N TRP A 161 1.83 4.93 -30.09
CA TRP A 161 1.29 3.78 -30.84
C TRP A 161 0.97 4.06 -32.31
N ASN A 162 0.85 5.34 -32.70
CA ASN A 162 0.78 5.73 -34.11
C ASN A 162 2.13 5.56 -34.85
N ILE A 163 3.23 5.39 -34.11
CA ILE A 163 4.60 5.26 -34.64
C ILE A 163 5.05 3.80 -34.52
N THR A 164 4.97 3.23 -33.32
CA THR A 164 5.27 1.83 -33.07
C THR A 164 4.42 1.28 -31.94
N MET A 165 3.99 0.03 -32.05
CA MET A 165 3.33 -0.69 -30.96
C MET A 165 4.30 -1.60 -30.20
N GLY A 166 5.58 -1.64 -30.59
CA GLY A 166 6.57 -2.58 -30.08
C GLY A 166 6.90 -3.71 -31.06
N SER A 167 7.99 -4.42 -30.79
CA SER A 167 8.49 -5.53 -31.61
C SER A 167 8.70 -6.77 -30.75
N LYS A 168 8.29 -7.92 -31.29
CA LYS A 168 8.57 -9.23 -30.68
C LYS A 168 10.06 -9.58 -30.69
N GLU A 169 10.93 -8.79 -31.31
CA GLU A 169 12.37 -8.97 -31.18
C GLU A 169 12.86 -8.62 -29.77
N VAL A 170 12.25 -7.61 -29.13
CA VAL A 170 12.58 -7.18 -27.76
C VAL A 170 12.03 -8.18 -26.74
N LEU A 171 12.88 -8.62 -25.82
CA LEU A 171 12.54 -9.47 -24.68
C LEU A 171 12.68 -8.71 -23.36
N VAL A 172 11.60 -8.66 -22.59
CA VAL A 172 11.58 -8.08 -21.25
C VAL A 172 11.46 -9.19 -20.21
N ALA A 173 12.36 -9.23 -19.24
CA ALA A 173 12.26 -10.12 -18.08
C ALA A 173 11.65 -9.38 -16.89
N ILE A 174 10.59 -9.96 -16.33
CA ILE A 174 9.96 -9.50 -15.08
C ILE A 174 10.52 -10.38 -13.96
N VAL A 175 11.48 -9.85 -13.20
CA VAL A 175 12.04 -10.52 -12.02
C VAL A 175 11.20 -10.10 -10.82
N ASP A 176 10.25 -10.95 -10.43
CA ASP A 176 9.22 -10.63 -9.44
C ASP A 176 8.62 -11.91 -8.83
N THR A 177 7.33 -11.90 -8.50
CA THR A 177 6.53 -12.99 -7.91
C THR A 177 6.08 -14.07 -8.90
N GLY A 178 6.46 -13.94 -10.17
CA GLY A 178 6.01 -14.76 -11.30
C GLY A 178 5.08 -13.99 -12.24
N ILE A 179 4.58 -14.67 -13.28
CA ILE A 179 3.53 -14.13 -14.17
C ILE A 179 2.46 -15.21 -14.32
N ASP A 180 1.19 -14.81 -14.21
CA ASP A 180 0.07 -15.61 -14.71
C ASP A 180 0.11 -15.63 -16.24
N TYR A 181 0.96 -16.51 -16.77
CA TYR A 181 1.20 -16.61 -18.20
C TYR A 181 0.01 -17.20 -18.97
N ASN A 182 -1.03 -17.68 -18.28
CA ASN A 182 -2.28 -18.13 -18.87
C ASN A 182 -3.34 -17.02 -18.91
N HIS A 183 -3.10 -15.88 -18.24
CA HIS A 183 -4.00 -14.74 -18.24
C HIS A 183 -4.35 -14.35 -19.69
N PRO A 184 -5.64 -14.26 -20.07
CA PRO A 184 -6.07 -14.02 -21.45
C PRO A 184 -5.45 -12.77 -22.09
N ASP A 185 -5.12 -11.80 -21.25
CA ASP A 185 -4.52 -10.52 -21.64
C ASP A 185 -2.98 -10.51 -21.65
N LEU A 186 -2.32 -11.60 -21.30
CA LEU A 186 -0.84 -11.71 -21.29
C LEU A 186 -0.32 -12.87 -22.15
N ALA A 187 -1.12 -13.91 -22.34
CA ALA A 187 -0.71 -15.15 -22.98
C ALA A 187 -0.10 -14.96 -24.40
N ASP A 188 -0.60 -14.00 -25.18
CA ASP A 188 -0.07 -13.70 -26.53
C ASP A 188 1.33 -13.05 -26.51
N ASN A 189 1.67 -12.42 -25.39
CA ASN A 189 2.94 -11.69 -25.22
C ASN A 189 3.96 -12.48 -24.40
N TYR A 190 3.53 -13.51 -23.66
CA TYR A 190 4.41 -14.36 -22.88
C TYR A 190 5.24 -15.35 -23.71
N VAL A 191 6.50 -15.57 -23.31
CA VAL A 191 7.35 -16.65 -23.82
C VAL A 191 7.86 -17.54 -22.69
N ASN A 192 7.79 -18.85 -22.89
CA ASN A 192 8.20 -19.86 -21.91
C ASN A 192 9.74 -20.01 -21.84
N LEU A 193 10.40 -18.99 -21.29
CA LEU A 193 11.84 -18.93 -21.01
C LEU A 193 12.13 -18.78 -19.51
N GLY A 194 11.10 -18.61 -18.70
CA GLY A 194 11.20 -18.28 -17.29
C GLY A 194 11.54 -19.45 -16.36
N TYR A 195 11.89 -19.13 -15.11
CA TYR A 195 12.23 -20.10 -14.08
C TYR A 195 11.70 -19.64 -12.71
N ASP A 196 11.35 -20.60 -11.85
CA ASP A 196 11.00 -20.36 -10.45
C ASP A 196 12.19 -20.69 -9.55
N TRP A 197 12.86 -19.64 -9.07
CA TRP A 197 14.00 -19.76 -8.17
C TRP A 197 13.59 -20.03 -6.73
N VAL A 198 12.37 -19.62 -6.35
CA VAL A 198 11.82 -19.81 -5.01
C VAL A 198 11.51 -21.29 -4.74
N ASN A 199 10.87 -21.95 -5.70
CA ASN A 199 10.53 -23.37 -5.61
C ASN A 199 11.52 -24.28 -6.34
N ASN A 200 12.49 -23.68 -7.06
CA ASN A 200 13.52 -24.35 -7.83
C ASN A 200 12.96 -25.32 -8.89
N ASP A 201 12.05 -24.81 -9.72
CA ASP A 201 11.48 -25.53 -10.86
C ASP A 201 11.27 -24.61 -12.09
N ASN A 202 10.74 -25.18 -13.18
CA ASN A 202 10.56 -24.46 -14.46
C ASN A 202 9.16 -23.81 -14.59
N ASP A 203 8.39 -23.66 -13.51
CA ASP A 203 7.03 -23.11 -13.56
C ASP A 203 6.95 -21.76 -12.81
N PRO A 204 7.25 -20.63 -13.47
CA PRO A 204 7.24 -19.31 -12.86
C PRO A 204 5.83 -18.70 -12.75
N MET A 205 4.82 -19.54 -12.51
CA MET A 205 3.43 -19.12 -12.31
C MET A 205 3.33 -18.21 -11.09
N ASP A 206 2.65 -17.08 -11.27
CA ASP A 206 2.38 -16.15 -10.17
C ASP A 206 1.42 -16.78 -9.15
N ASP A 207 1.63 -16.48 -7.88
CA ASP A 207 0.77 -16.87 -6.75
C ASP A 207 0.59 -15.72 -5.73
N HIS A 208 1.02 -14.51 -6.10
CA HIS A 208 0.85 -13.27 -5.35
C HIS A 208 0.04 -12.24 -6.15
N GLY A 209 0.31 -12.11 -7.44
CA GLY A 209 -0.34 -11.19 -8.37
C GLY A 209 0.43 -9.89 -8.65
N HIS A 210 1.59 -9.66 -8.04
CA HIS A 210 2.35 -8.41 -8.22
C HIS A 210 3.14 -8.43 -9.54
N GLY A 211 3.81 -9.54 -9.85
CA GLY A 211 4.56 -9.71 -11.08
C GLY A 211 3.64 -9.75 -12.30
N THR A 212 2.46 -10.38 -12.17
CA THR A 212 1.39 -10.31 -13.19
C THR A 212 0.92 -8.88 -13.42
N HIS A 213 0.84 -8.05 -12.38
CA HIS A 213 0.45 -6.64 -12.49
C HIS A 213 1.51 -5.81 -13.23
N CYS A 214 2.78 -5.97 -12.86
CA CYS A 214 3.90 -5.34 -13.56
C CYS A 214 3.98 -5.78 -15.04
N ALA A 215 3.79 -7.07 -15.32
CA ALA A 215 3.75 -7.62 -16.66
C ALA A 215 2.65 -6.99 -17.52
N GLY A 216 1.45 -6.76 -16.97
CA GLY A 216 0.35 -6.10 -17.68
C GLY A 216 0.62 -4.65 -18.04
N ILE A 217 1.31 -3.90 -17.17
CA ILE A 217 1.71 -2.51 -17.46
C ILE A 217 2.64 -2.47 -18.67
N VAL A 218 3.59 -3.41 -18.74
CA VAL A 218 4.53 -3.51 -19.86
C VAL A 218 3.84 -4.00 -21.13
N ALA A 219 3.12 -5.14 -21.07
CA ALA A 219 2.76 -5.91 -22.26
C ALA A 219 1.42 -6.67 -22.15
N ALA A 220 0.40 -6.13 -21.47
CA ALA A 220 -0.96 -6.59 -21.74
C ALA A 220 -1.33 -6.43 -23.23
N SER A 221 -2.05 -7.40 -23.78
CA SER A 221 -2.40 -7.49 -25.18
C SER A 221 -3.26 -6.30 -25.61
N LEU A 222 -2.77 -5.55 -26.59
CA LEU A 222 -3.46 -4.37 -27.11
C LEU A 222 -4.55 -4.77 -28.11
N ASN A 223 -5.72 -4.13 -28.04
CA ASN A 223 -6.83 -4.29 -28.98
C ASN A 223 -7.48 -5.68 -29.03
N ASN A 224 -7.50 -6.41 -27.91
CA ASN A 224 -8.13 -7.73 -27.83
C ASN A 224 -9.58 -7.69 -27.31
N SER A 225 -10.11 -6.49 -27.00
CA SER A 225 -11.46 -6.24 -26.43
C SER A 225 -11.66 -6.78 -25.00
N LEU A 226 -10.58 -7.14 -24.33
CA LEU A 226 -10.55 -7.58 -22.93
C LEU A 226 -9.82 -6.54 -22.10
N GLY A 227 -10.00 -6.58 -20.79
CA GLY A 227 -9.04 -6.01 -19.85
C GLY A 227 -8.43 -4.63 -20.13
N VAL A 228 -7.10 -4.61 -20.07
CA VAL A 228 -6.25 -3.42 -20.07
C VAL A 228 -5.27 -3.48 -21.24
N SER A 229 -4.72 -2.33 -21.63
CA SER A 229 -3.67 -2.27 -22.65
C SER A 229 -2.30 -2.09 -22.01
N GLY A 230 -1.34 -2.93 -22.40
CA GLY A 230 0.07 -2.76 -22.05
C GLY A 230 0.76 -1.75 -22.95
N LEU A 231 1.83 -1.14 -22.46
CA LEU A 231 2.57 -0.11 -23.18
C LEU A 231 3.23 -0.61 -24.47
N ALA A 232 3.74 -1.84 -24.50
CA ALA A 232 4.51 -2.38 -25.63
C ALA A 232 4.12 -3.83 -25.94
N GLN A 233 3.87 -4.13 -27.22
CA GLN A 233 3.55 -5.47 -27.74
C GLN A 233 4.85 -6.26 -28.01
N VAL A 234 5.60 -6.52 -26.95
CA VAL A 234 6.90 -7.21 -26.96
C VAL A 234 6.78 -8.65 -26.46
N ARG A 235 7.91 -9.37 -26.30
CA ARG A 235 7.94 -10.64 -25.58
C ARG A 235 8.24 -10.38 -24.10
N ILE A 236 7.50 -11.03 -23.20
CA ILE A 236 7.77 -11.02 -21.76
C ILE A 236 8.10 -12.42 -21.26
N MET A 237 9.00 -12.52 -20.29
CA MET A 237 9.30 -13.74 -19.56
C MET A 237 9.27 -13.49 -18.04
N ALA A 238 8.96 -14.54 -17.28
CA ALA A 238 8.85 -14.48 -15.82
C ALA A 238 10.09 -15.08 -15.16
N GLU A 239 10.76 -14.31 -14.31
CA GLU A 239 11.76 -14.84 -13.38
C GLU A 239 11.18 -14.73 -11.98
N LYS A 240 10.70 -15.84 -11.43
CA LYS A 240 10.10 -15.84 -10.10
C LYS A 240 11.21 -15.93 -9.06
N GLY A 241 11.59 -14.77 -8.52
CA GLY A 241 12.56 -14.62 -7.44
C GLY A 241 11.94 -14.14 -6.13
N LEU A 242 10.66 -13.79 -6.15
CA LEU A 242 9.86 -13.45 -4.97
C LEU A 242 8.78 -14.52 -4.75
N ASP A 243 8.55 -14.87 -3.50
CA ASP A 243 7.58 -15.89 -3.08
C ASP A 243 6.13 -15.36 -3.07
N TYR A 244 5.20 -16.22 -2.67
CA TYR A 244 3.76 -15.90 -2.57
C TYR A 244 3.43 -14.74 -1.61
N SER A 245 4.39 -14.27 -0.80
CA SER A 245 4.26 -13.11 0.10
C SER A 245 4.87 -11.83 -0.48
N GLY A 246 5.48 -11.90 -1.67
CA GLY A 246 6.20 -10.80 -2.30
C GLY A 246 7.63 -10.62 -1.76
N SER A 247 8.19 -11.62 -1.09
CA SER A 247 9.53 -11.57 -0.47
C SER A 247 10.49 -12.51 -1.19
N GLY A 248 11.78 -12.17 -1.28
CA GLY A 248 12.78 -13.04 -1.90
C GLY A 248 14.15 -12.91 -1.27
N TRP A 249 14.98 -13.93 -1.47
CA TRP A 249 16.36 -13.95 -1.03
C TRP A 249 17.28 -13.36 -2.09
N ASP A 250 18.36 -12.73 -1.66
CA ASP A 250 19.29 -12.04 -2.55
C ASP A 250 20.02 -12.99 -3.51
N ASP A 251 20.23 -14.26 -3.13
CA ASP A 251 20.81 -15.26 -4.02
C ASP A 251 19.84 -15.74 -5.11
N ASP A 252 18.55 -15.89 -4.82
CA ASP A 252 17.52 -16.24 -5.81
C ASP A 252 17.28 -15.08 -6.78
N LEU A 253 17.22 -13.85 -6.27
CA LEU A 253 17.11 -12.66 -7.10
C LEU A 253 18.36 -12.43 -7.98
N ALA A 254 19.56 -12.71 -7.46
CA ALA A 254 20.78 -12.67 -8.27
C ALA A 254 20.76 -13.73 -9.39
N LYS A 255 20.36 -14.97 -9.09
CA LYS A 255 20.21 -16.03 -10.09
C LYS A 255 19.17 -15.67 -11.16
N ALA A 256 18.03 -15.11 -10.75
CA ALA A 256 17.00 -14.62 -11.65
C ALA A 256 17.51 -13.56 -12.63
N ILE A 257 18.27 -12.56 -12.13
CA ILE A 257 18.90 -11.54 -12.97
C ILE A 257 19.89 -12.18 -13.96
N ILE A 258 20.76 -13.08 -13.48
CA ILE A 258 21.74 -13.75 -14.34
C ILE A 258 21.06 -14.59 -15.42
N HIS A 259 20.02 -15.35 -15.05
CA HIS A 259 19.30 -16.20 -15.99
C HIS A 259 18.53 -15.39 -17.03
N ALA A 260 17.89 -14.28 -16.66
CA ALA A 260 17.28 -13.37 -17.63
C ALA A 260 18.29 -12.89 -18.70
N VAL A 261 19.51 -12.54 -18.28
CA VAL A 261 20.60 -12.14 -19.19
C VAL A 261 21.02 -13.31 -20.09
N GLU A 262 21.11 -14.53 -19.55
CA GLU A 262 21.45 -15.74 -20.30
C GLU A 262 20.37 -16.13 -21.33
N GLN A 263 19.10 -15.86 -21.02
CA GLN A 263 17.96 -15.98 -21.94
C GLN A 263 17.87 -14.82 -22.95
N ARG A 264 18.83 -13.89 -22.92
CA ARG A 264 18.95 -12.73 -23.81
C ARG A 264 17.81 -11.72 -23.64
N ALA A 265 17.41 -11.46 -22.40
CA ALA A 265 16.55 -10.30 -22.12
C ALA A 265 17.29 -9.01 -22.48
N ASP A 266 16.59 -8.09 -23.15
CA ASP A 266 17.09 -6.76 -23.48
C ASP A 266 16.87 -5.79 -22.31
N ILE A 267 15.78 -6.00 -21.56
CA ILE A 267 15.38 -5.17 -20.42
C ILE A 267 14.96 -6.05 -19.23
N ILE A 268 15.40 -5.70 -18.03
CA ILE A 268 15.01 -6.35 -16.77
C ILE A 268 14.24 -5.34 -15.90
N ASN A 269 13.05 -5.74 -15.45
CA ASN A 269 12.24 -4.99 -14.50
C ASN A 269 12.39 -5.54 -13.07
N LEU A 270 12.82 -4.69 -12.14
CA LEU A 270 12.99 -5.00 -10.72
C LEU A 270 12.05 -4.12 -9.88
N SER A 271 10.78 -4.51 -9.80
CA SER A 271 9.75 -3.75 -9.05
C SER A 271 9.81 -3.98 -7.53
N TRP A 272 11.01 -4.16 -7.01
CA TRP A 272 11.33 -4.49 -5.61
C TRP A 272 12.65 -3.82 -5.22
N GLY A 273 12.92 -3.76 -3.91
CA GLY A 273 14.19 -3.26 -3.40
C GLY A 273 14.24 -3.25 -1.87
N SER A 274 15.38 -2.85 -1.33
CA SER A 274 15.64 -2.76 0.11
C SER A 274 16.52 -1.55 0.43
N SER A 275 16.56 -1.12 1.69
CA SER A 275 17.52 -0.09 2.15
C SER A 275 18.95 -0.61 2.32
N GLU A 276 19.15 -1.93 2.24
CA GLU A 276 20.46 -2.57 2.42
C GLU A 276 21.14 -2.82 1.06
N ASP A 277 22.43 -2.54 0.99
CA ASP A 277 23.28 -2.84 -0.17
C ASP A 277 23.69 -4.32 -0.16
N SER A 278 23.46 -5.05 -1.26
CA SER A 278 23.90 -6.43 -1.44
C SER A 278 24.95 -6.52 -2.56
N SER A 279 26.19 -6.84 -2.18
CA SER A 279 27.26 -7.04 -3.16
C SER A 279 26.95 -8.14 -4.18
N LEU A 280 26.19 -9.18 -3.79
CA LEU A 280 25.81 -10.25 -4.71
C LEU A 280 24.81 -9.78 -5.77
N ILE A 281 23.81 -8.99 -5.37
CA ILE A 281 22.89 -8.36 -6.31
C ILE A 281 23.64 -7.38 -7.20
N HIS A 282 24.55 -6.58 -6.63
CA HIS A 282 25.35 -5.64 -7.42
C HIS A 282 26.21 -6.36 -8.46
N ASP A 283 26.88 -7.45 -8.11
CA ASP A 283 27.64 -8.28 -9.07
C ASP A 283 26.75 -8.80 -10.21
N ALA A 284 25.51 -9.22 -9.93
CA ALA A 284 24.56 -9.67 -10.94
C ALA A 284 24.08 -8.51 -11.84
N ILE A 285 23.88 -7.33 -11.27
CA ILE A 285 23.54 -6.09 -11.99
C ILE A 285 24.70 -5.64 -12.88
N GLU A 286 25.94 -5.66 -12.37
CA GLU A 286 27.14 -5.36 -13.16
C GLU A 286 27.31 -6.36 -14.30
N TYR A 287 27.00 -7.64 -14.08
CA TYR A 287 26.97 -8.65 -15.13
C TYR A 287 25.94 -8.29 -16.21
N ALA A 288 24.69 -8.01 -15.84
CA ALA A 288 23.65 -7.57 -16.78
C ALA A 288 24.07 -6.32 -17.56
N TYR A 289 24.61 -5.33 -16.85
CA TYR A 289 25.13 -4.10 -17.44
C TYR A 289 26.27 -4.37 -18.43
N SER A 290 27.21 -5.26 -18.10
CA SER A 290 28.33 -5.65 -18.98
C SER A 290 27.87 -6.35 -20.26
N LYS A 291 26.69 -6.99 -20.23
CA LYS A 291 26.05 -7.65 -21.38
C LYS A 291 25.17 -6.73 -22.23
N GLY A 292 25.04 -5.46 -21.83
CA GLY A 292 24.24 -4.48 -22.56
C GLY A 292 22.74 -4.55 -22.24
N VAL A 293 22.36 -5.17 -21.12
CA VAL A 293 20.96 -5.23 -20.67
C VAL A 293 20.59 -3.95 -19.93
N LEU A 294 19.40 -3.42 -20.19
CA LEU A 294 18.87 -2.26 -19.47
C LEU A 294 18.16 -2.73 -18.20
N VAL A 295 18.55 -2.21 -17.04
CA VAL A 295 17.92 -2.58 -15.77
C VAL A 295 17.17 -1.38 -15.20
N VAL A 296 15.92 -1.61 -14.81
CA VAL A 296 15.02 -0.58 -14.26
C VAL A 296 14.48 -1.08 -12.94
N ALA A 297 14.52 -0.23 -11.90
CA ALA A 297 14.06 -0.61 -10.58
C ALA A 297 13.23 0.50 -9.92
N ALA A 298 12.32 0.07 -9.05
CA ALA A 298 11.47 0.95 -8.25
C ALA A 298 12.32 1.74 -7.22
N ALA A 299 12.10 3.05 -7.09
CA ALA A 299 12.82 3.85 -6.09
C ALA A 299 12.42 3.50 -4.64
N GLY A 300 11.32 2.79 -4.42
CA GLY A 300 10.83 2.48 -3.07
C GLY A 300 9.78 3.47 -2.59
N ASN A 301 9.09 3.11 -1.51
CA ASN A 301 7.81 3.69 -1.11
C ASN A 301 7.82 4.25 0.33
N ASP A 302 8.98 4.69 0.81
CA ASP A 302 9.21 5.12 2.21
C ASP A 302 9.17 6.64 2.39
N ALA A 303 8.87 7.40 1.33
CA ALA A 303 8.95 8.87 1.30
C ALA A 303 10.30 9.40 1.84
N SER A 304 11.38 8.71 1.48
CA SER A 304 12.73 8.93 2.02
C SER A 304 13.72 9.35 0.94
N ASP A 305 14.76 10.09 1.33
CA ASP A 305 15.95 10.34 0.50
C ASP A 305 17.02 9.24 0.59
N ARG A 306 16.79 8.22 1.42
CA ARG A 306 17.68 7.07 1.58
C ARG A 306 17.75 6.25 0.30
N LYS A 307 18.97 5.83 -0.04
CA LYS A 307 19.23 4.94 -1.16
C LYS A 307 18.43 3.64 -1.00
N HIS A 308 17.77 3.23 -2.07
CA HIS A 308 17.01 1.99 -2.15
C HIS A 308 17.66 1.11 -3.23
N TYR A 309 18.15 -0.07 -2.87
CA TYR A 309 18.85 -0.97 -3.79
C TYR A 309 17.90 -2.07 -4.30
N PRO A 310 17.97 -2.45 -5.58
CA PRO A 310 19.04 -2.13 -6.53
C PRO A 310 18.90 -0.80 -7.26
N ALA A 311 17.80 -0.05 -7.07
CA ALA A 311 17.57 1.20 -7.80
C ALA A 311 18.70 2.23 -7.66
N ALA A 312 19.33 2.32 -6.50
CA ALA A 312 20.40 3.27 -6.22
C ALA A 312 21.78 2.87 -6.78
N TYR A 313 21.92 1.73 -7.46
CA TYR A 313 23.14 1.38 -8.18
C TYR A 313 23.28 2.24 -9.45
N GLU A 314 24.51 2.62 -9.81
CA GLU A 314 24.82 3.51 -10.94
C GLU A 314 24.33 2.89 -12.27
N GLU A 315 24.36 1.57 -12.36
CA GLU A 315 23.96 0.77 -13.52
C GLU A 315 22.44 0.72 -13.75
N VAL A 316 21.62 1.12 -12.78
CA VAL A 316 20.15 0.92 -12.75
C VAL A 316 19.40 2.24 -12.93
N ILE A 317 18.30 2.22 -13.69
CA ILE A 317 17.36 3.35 -13.74
C ILE A 317 16.44 3.30 -12.51
N ALA A 318 16.63 4.23 -11.57
CA ALA A 318 15.75 4.40 -10.41
C ALA A 318 14.49 5.21 -10.76
N VAL A 319 13.31 4.65 -10.47
CA VAL A 319 12.04 5.23 -10.91
C VAL A 319 11.17 5.70 -9.74
N ALA A 320 10.90 7.01 -9.68
CA ALA A 320 9.95 7.63 -8.76
C ALA A 320 8.51 7.60 -9.30
N ALA A 321 7.54 7.74 -8.39
CA ALA A 321 6.11 7.65 -8.70
C ALA A 321 5.43 9.02 -8.72
N THR A 322 4.57 9.25 -9.71
CA THR A 322 3.65 10.40 -9.78
C THR A 322 2.17 9.97 -9.77
N ASN A 323 1.29 10.90 -9.41
CA ASN A 323 -0.15 10.73 -9.52
C ASN A 323 -0.70 11.36 -10.83
N LYS A 324 -2.02 11.25 -11.05
CA LYS A 324 -2.71 11.81 -12.22
C LYS A 324 -2.59 13.32 -12.42
N PHE A 325 -2.17 14.04 -11.39
CA PHE A 325 -1.97 15.49 -11.40
C PHE A 325 -0.51 15.90 -11.57
N ASP A 326 0.41 14.97 -11.86
CA ASP A 326 1.87 15.19 -11.90
C ASP A 326 2.51 15.57 -10.57
N GLU A 327 1.78 15.40 -9.48
CA GLU A 327 2.35 15.53 -8.15
C GLU A 327 3.13 14.24 -7.85
N THR A 328 4.30 14.37 -7.23
CA THR A 328 5.00 13.24 -6.63
C THR A 328 4.07 12.46 -5.70
N ALA A 329 4.08 11.14 -5.81
CA ALA A 329 3.32 10.29 -4.91
C ALA A 329 3.82 10.47 -3.48
N ARG A 330 2.90 10.59 -2.51
CA ARG A 330 3.25 10.86 -1.10
C ARG A 330 4.22 9.85 -0.48
N PHE A 331 4.32 8.66 -1.07
CA PHE A 331 5.16 7.56 -0.61
C PHE A 331 6.48 7.45 -1.40
N THR A 332 6.64 8.12 -2.55
CA THR A 332 7.82 7.87 -3.40
C THR A 332 9.11 8.29 -2.69
N ASN A 333 10.12 7.42 -2.72
CA ASN A 333 11.47 7.85 -2.37
C ASN A 333 11.99 8.87 -3.40
N PHE A 334 12.90 9.72 -2.96
CA PHE A 334 13.49 10.82 -3.72
C PHE A 334 15.01 10.86 -3.48
N GLY A 335 15.75 11.70 -4.19
CA GLY A 335 17.19 11.86 -3.95
C GLY A 335 17.99 12.05 -5.23
N GLU A 336 19.28 12.37 -5.09
CA GLU A 336 20.19 12.51 -6.25
C GLU A 336 20.41 11.20 -7.01
N TRP A 337 20.02 10.06 -6.42
CA TRP A 337 20.12 8.72 -7.03
C TRP A 337 18.83 8.32 -7.77
N VAL A 338 17.74 9.10 -7.67
CA VAL A 338 16.52 8.91 -8.47
C VAL A 338 16.72 9.50 -9.85
N GLU A 339 16.47 8.71 -10.89
CA GLU A 339 16.82 9.10 -12.26
C GLU A 339 15.64 9.70 -13.03
N ILE A 340 14.44 9.15 -12.88
CA ILE A 340 13.27 9.49 -13.69
C ILE A 340 11.97 9.20 -12.93
N ALA A 341 10.87 9.83 -13.31
CA ALA A 341 9.56 9.58 -12.73
C ALA A 341 8.56 8.99 -13.75
N ALA A 342 7.58 8.23 -13.26
CA ALA A 342 6.47 7.72 -14.06
C ALA A 342 5.18 7.61 -13.21
N PRO A 343 4.00 7.49 -13.84
CA PRO A 343 2.76 7.19 -13.13
C PRO A 343 2.89 5.99 -12.17
N GLY A 344 2.40 6.13 -10.94
CA GLY A 344 2.51 5.08 -9.90
C GLY A 344 1.40 5.08 -8.86
N VAL A 345 0.35 5.88 -9.04
CA VAL A 345 -0.78 5.97 -8.09
C VAL A 345 -2.07 5.60 -8.79
N GLU A 346 -2.86 4.70 -8.21
CA GLU A 346 -4.11 4.21 -8.79
C GLU A 346 -3.92 3.64 -10.22
N ILE A 347 -2.94 2.74 -10.39
CA ILE A 347 -2.62 2.11 -11.68
C ILE A 347 -3.37 0.78 -11.83
N LEU A 348 -4.27 0.72 -12.81
CA LEU A 348 -5.01 -0.48 -13.19
C LEU A 348 -4.16 -1.37 -14.11
N SER A 349 -4.07 -2.66 -13.80
CA SER A 349 -3.40 -3.67 -14.64
C SER A 349 -4.00 -5.07 -14.41
N THR A 350 -3.48 -6.09 -15.11
CA THR A 350 -3.74 -7.52 -14.89
C THR A 350 -3.34 -7.98 -13.48
N CYS A 351 -3.88 -9.08 -13.00
CA CYS A 351 -3.59 -9.67 -11.70
C CYS A 351 -3.84 -11.17 -11.77
N TRP A 352 -3.17 -11.95 -10.90
CA TRP A 352 -3.28 -13.40 -10.84
C TRP A 352 -4.74 -13.90 -10.77
N ASP A 353 -5.01 -15.05 -11.43
CA ASP A 353 -6.32 -15.73 -11.55
C ASP A 353 -7.31 -14.99 -12.47
N ASP A 354 -6.82 -14.54 -13.64
CA ASP A 354 -7.58 -13.82 -14.67
C ASP A 354 -8.25 -12.51 -14.19
N TYR A 355 -7.72 -11.89 -13.13
CA TYR A 355 -8.27 -10.68 -12.51
C TYR A 355 -7.60 -9.40 -13.01
N TYR A 356 -8.24 -8.26 -12.71
CA TYR A 356 -7.67 -6.92 -12.91
C TYR A 356 -7.74 -6.15 -11.60
N LYS A 357 -6.67 -5.41 -11.26
CA LYS A 357 -6.58 -4.73 -9.97
C LYS A 357 -5.86 -3.39 -10.06
N ILE A 358 -6.19 -2.49 -9.14
CA ILE A 358 -5.55 -1.19 -9.01
C ILE A 358 -4.50 -1.28 -7.90
N PHE A 359 -3.23 -0.98 -8.23
CA PHE A 359 -2.14 -0.85 -7.27
C PHE A 359 -1.53 0.55 -7.30
N SER A 360 -0.81 0.90 -6.23
CA SER A 360 -0.03 2.13 -6.12
C SER A 360 1.33 1.81 -5.55
N GLY A 361 2.39 2.33 -6.16
CA GLY A 361 3.77 2.10 -5.78
C GLY A 361 4.73 2.51 -6.89
N THR A 362 5.97 2.79 -6.54
CA THR A 362 7.08 2.89 -7.51
C THR A 362 7.27 1.59 -8.30
N SER A 363 6.79 0.45 -7.76
CA SER A 363 6.63 -0.84 -8.42
C SER A 363 5.72 -0.83 -9.65
N MET A 364 4.80 0.14 -9.78
CA MET A 364 3.98 0.36 -10.98
C MET A 364 4.62 1.40 -11.92
N SER A 365 5.47 2.27 -11.39
CA SER A 365 6.22 3.26 -12.17
C SER A 365 7.40 2.64 -12.92
N ALA A 366 8.13 1.72 -12.30
CA ALA A 366 9.23 0.98 -12.94
C ALA A 366 8.79 0.26 -14.24
N PRO A 367 7.72 -0.56 -14.27
CA PRO A 367 7.26 -1.22 -15.49
C PRO A 367 6.71 -0.23 -16.53
N CYS A 368 6.28 0.97 -16.11
CA CYS A 368 5.91 2.04 -17.05
C CYS A 368 7.14 2.52 -17.83
N ILE A 369 8.28 2.75 -17.15
CA ILE A 369 9.56 3.07 -17.80
C ILE A 369 10.02 1.91 -18.70
N VAL A 370 9.91 0.67 -18.24
CA VAL A 370 10.27 -0.53 -19.03
C VAL A 370 9.44 -0.62 -20.30
N GLY A 371 8.13 -0.39 -20.23
CA GLY A 371 7.24 -0.38 -21.39
C GLY A 371 7.62 0.70 -22.42
N VAL A 372 7.90 1.92 -21.97
CA VAL A 372 8.36 2.99 -22.86
C VAL A 372 9.73 2.68 -23.45
N ALA A 373 10.68 2.17 -22.65
CA ALA A 373 11.99 1.75 -23.12
C ALA A 373 11.88 0.66 -24.21
N ALA A 374 10.98 -0.31 -24.02
CA ALA A 374 10.74 -1.37 -24.99
C ALA A 374 10.13 -0.84 -26.31
N LEU A 375 9.21 0.14 -26.25
CA LEU A 375 8.70 0.85 -27.43
C LEU A 375 9.81 1.59 -28.18
N THR A 376 10.62 2.36 -27.46
CA THR A 376 11.74 3.12 -28.02
C THR A 376 12.75 2.19 -28.69
N TRP A 377 13.14 1.11 -28.03
CA TRP A 377 14.09 0.14 -28.58
C TRP A 377 13.52 -0.59 -29.80
N SER A 378 12.21 -0.86 -29.81
CA SER A 378 11.53 -1.44 -30.98
C SER A 378 11.54 -0.51 -32.20
N ASN A 379 11.46 0.81 -31.98
CA ASN A 379 11.55 1.79 -33.07
C ASN A 379 13.00 2.04 -33.52
N PHE A 380 13.94 1.96 -32.59
CA PHE A 380 15.36 2.23 -32.80
C PHE A 380 16.23 1.02 -32.42
N PRO A 381 16.10 -0.12 -33.14
CA PRO A 381 16.77 -1.38 -32.77
C PRO A 381 18.31 -1.32 -32.83
N TRP A 382 18.88 -0.28 -33.44
CA TRP A 382 20.33 -0.05 -33.48
C TRP A 382 20.89 0.70 -32.27
N MET A 383 20.03 1.27 -31.41
CA MET A 383 20.49 1.96 -30.22
C MET A 383 21.08 0.98 -29.20
N THR A 384 22.13 1.43 -28.53
CA THR A 384 22.68 0.75 -27.35
C THR A 384 21.84 1.05 -26.10
N ARG A 385 22.01 0.22 -25.07
CA ARG A 385 21.42 0.39 -23.74
C ARG A 385 21.62 1.79 -23.15
N ASP A 386 22.82 2.35 -23.28
CA ASP A 386 23.13 3.69 -22.77
C ASP A 386 22.43 4.79 -23.59
N GLN A 387 22.34 4.64 -24.92
CA GLN A 387 21.55 5.54 -25.77
C GLN A 387 20.05 5.48 -25.45
N ILE A 388 19.49 4.30 -25.18
CA ILE A 388 18.10 4.16 -24.74
C ILE A 388 17.88 4.86 -23.40
N ARG A 389 18.72 4.58 -22.38
CA ARG A 389 18.65 5.26 -21.07
C ARG A 389 18.68 6.78 -21.22
N THR A 390 19.60 7.31 -22.02
CA THR A 390 19.67 8.74 -22.31
C THR A 390 18.47 9.28 -23.08
N GLN A 391 17.99 8.56 -24.09
CA GLN A 391 16.79 8.93 -24.85
C GLN A 391 15.60 9.14 -23.91
N LEU A 392 15.40 8.25 -22.93
CA LEU A 392 14.33 8.38 -21.93
C LEU A 392 14.49 9.64 -21.07
N ARG A 393 15.72 9.96 -20.64
CA ARG A 393 16.01 11.19 -19.85
C ARG A 393 15.68 12.46 -20.63
N ILE A 394 16.23 12.60 -21.84
CA ILE A 394 16.13 13.87 -22.60
C ILE A 394 14.74 14.10 -23.19
N THR A 395 13.94 13.05 -23.34
CA THR A 395 12.57 13.13 -23.88
C THR A 395 11.50 13.20 -22.80
N SER A 396 11.87 13.12 -21.52
CA SER A 396 10.95 13.28 -20.40
C SER A 396 10.38 14.70 -20.32
N GLU A 397 9.20 14.80 -19.73
CA GLU A 397 8.60 16.08 -19.36
C GLU A 397 9.22 16.55 -18.04
N ASP A 398 10.04 17.60 -18.11
CA ASP A 398 10.67 18.25 -16.96
C ASP A 398 9.58 18.84 -16.04
N LEU A 399 9.53 18.35 -14.80
CA LEU A 399 8.57 18.75 -13.77
C LEU A 399 9.34 19.26 -12.55
N GLY A 400 8.82 20.27 -11.85
CA GLY A 400 9.49 20.80 -10.67
C GLY A 400 10.54 21.85 -11.01
N GLU A 401 11.77 21.68 -10.54
CA GLU A 401 12.87 22.62 -10.83
C GLU A 401 13.47 22.31 -12.20
N LYS A 402 13.74 23.35 -13.01
CA LYS A 402 14.25 23.17 -14.38
C LYS A 402 15.52 22.31 -14.40
N GLY A 403 15.48 21.21 -15.14
CA GLY A 403 16.56 20.25 -15.28
C GLY A 403 16.39 19.06 -14.34
N PHE A 404 17.49 18.50 -13.87
CA PHE A 404 17.42 17.42 -12.89
C PHE A 404 17.00 17.96 -11.52
N ASP A 405 16.03 17.31 -10.89
CA ASP A 405 15.69 17.53 -9.49
C ASP A 405 15.52 16.21 -8.73
N VAL A 406 15.65 16.26 -7.41
CA VAL A 406 15.66 15.04 -6.57
C VAL A 406 14.31 14.33 -6.50
N LYS A 407 13.21 14.98 -6.90
CA LYS A 407 11.85 14.44 -6.78
C LYS A 407 11.37 13.77 -8.07
N TYR A 408 11.66 14.37 -9.21
CA TYR A 408 11.24 13.85 -10.52
C TYR A 408 12.41 13.29 -11.34
N GLY A 409 13.64 13.41 -10.86
CA GLY A 409 14.83 13.06 -11.63
C GLY A 409 14.94 13.97 -12.85
N HIS A 410 15.03 13.37 -14.04
CA HIS A 410 14.97 14.09 -15.31
C HIS A 410 13.55 14.45 -15.78
N GLY A 411 12.51 14.11 -15.00
CA GLY A 411 11.11 14.42 -15.29
C GLY A 411 10.22 13.19 -15.41
N ARG A 412 8.94 13.41 -15.72
CA ARG A 412 7.99 12.32 -16.01
C ARG A 412 8.21 11.79 -17.42
N ILE A 413 8.30 10.47 -17.58
CA ILE A 413 8.43 9.84 -18.89
C ILE A 413 7.34 10.27 -19.89
N ASN A 414 7.73 10.43 -21.16
CA ASN A 414 6.83 10.72 -22.27
C ASN A 414 7.09 9.74 -23.43
N ALA A 415 6.14 8.83 -23.66
CA ALA A 415 6.25 7.75 -24.63
C ALA A 415 6.37 8.28 -26.07
N ARG A 416 5.58 9.28 -26.44
CA ARG A 416 5.60 9.88 -27.78
C ARG A 416 6.96 10.51 -28.10
N LYS A 417 7.44 11.41 -27.23
CA LYS A 417 8.73 12.11 -27.45
C LYS A 417 9.88 11.09 -27.53
N ALA A 418 9.83 10.04 -26.72
CA ALA A 418 10.82 8.97 -26.68
C ALA A 418 10.91 8.18 -28.00
N VAL A 419 9.79 7.94 -28.70
CA VAL A 419 9.80 7.24 -30.01
C VAL A 419 9.94 8.17 -31.21
N GLU A 420 9.64 9.47 -31.08
CA GLU A 420 9.74 10.45 -32.18
C GLU A 420 11.16 11.01 -32.39
N SER A 421 11.93 11.14 -31.31
CA SER A 421 13.19 11.89 -31.33
C SER A 421 14.34 11.04 -31.85
N ILE A 422 14.86 11.37 -33.04
CA ILE A 422 16.01 10.68 -33.66
C ILE A 422 17.31 11.32 -33.14
N PRO A 423 18.30 10.54 -32.66
CA PRO A 423 19.59 11.10 -32.26
C PRO A 423 20.29 11.84 -33.40
N PRO A 424 21.05 12.92 -33.11
CA PRO A 424 21.84 13.62 -34.12
C PRO A 424 22.93 12.74 -34.73
N GLU A 425 23.51 13.14 -35.86
CA GLU A 425 24.71 12.47 -36.39
C GLU A 425 25.92 12.62 -35.46
N HIS A 426 26.07 13.78 -34.81
CA HIS A 426 27.17 14.13 -33.92
C HIS A 426 26.62 14.71 -32.61
N ASP A 427 26.82 14.02 -31.48
CA ASP A 427 26.40 14.53 -30.17
C ASP A 427 27.17 13.89 -29.01
N ILE A 428 27.68 14.74 -28.11
CA ILE A 428 28.37 14.31 -26.88
C ILE A 428 27.75 15.01 -25.70
N LEU A 429 27.41 14.22 -24.69
CA LEU A 429 26.80 14.70 -23.46
C LEU A 429 27.49 14.16 -22.21
N LEU A 430 27.38 14.93 -21.14
CA LEU A 430 27.71 14.45 -19.80
C LEU A 430 26.49 13.72 -19.24
N MET A 431 26.60 12.40 -19.09
CA MET A 431 25.54 11.58 -18.52
C MET A 431 25.41 11.77 -17.01
N ASP A 432 26.55 11.85 -16.33
CA ASP A 432 26.61 11.96 -14.87
C ASP A 432 28.02 12.40 -14.40
N TRP A 433 28.14 12.75 -13.12
CA TRP A 433 29.37 13.08 -12.44
C TRP A 433 29.32 12.82 -10.93
N GLN A 434 30.46 12.47 -10.32
CA GLN A 434 30.61 12.31 -8.88
C GLN A 434 31.45 13.44 -8.29
N ARG A 435 30.95 14.09 -7.23
CA ARG A 435 31.64 15.21 -6.56
C ARG A 435 31.28 15.33 -5.06
N PRO A 436 32.18 15.86 -4.22
CA PRO A 436 31.83 16.23 -2.85
C PRO A 436 31.02 17.53 -2.80
N ARG A 437 30.07 17.65 -1.87
CA ARG A 437 29.37 18.92 -1.58
C ARG A 437 30.23 19.89 -0.75
N HIS A 438 31.10 19.34 0.11
CA HIS A 438 31.98 20.10 1.00
C HIS A 438 33.39 19.52 0.97
N ILE A 439 34.42 20.37 0.93
CA ILE A 439 35.82 19.98 0.93
C ILE A 439 36.56 20.75 2.01
N ARG A 440 37.42 20.07 2.77
CA ARG A 440 38.36 20.75 3.65
C ARG A 440 39.44 21.44 2.83
N MET A 441 39.69 22.72 3.08
CA MET A 441 40.74 23.47 2.39
C MET A 441 42.11 22.79 2.55
N GLY A 442 42.77 22.54 1.42
CA GLY A 442 44.07 21.85 1.36
C GLY A 442 43.98 20.36 1.09
N ASP A 443 42.80 19.74 1.20
CA ASP A 443 42.60 18.35 0.81
C ASP A 443 42.37 18.26 -0.71
N ALA A 444 42.97 17.26 -1.36
CA ALA A 444 42.70 16.95 -2.75
C ALA A 444 41.42 16.13 -2.82
N THR A 445 40.53 16.47 -3.77
CA THR A 445 39.36 15.66 -4.09
C THR A 445 39.42 15.16 -5.53
N ILE A 446 38.60 14.16 -5.84
CA ILE A 446 38.42 13.60 -7.17
C ILE A 446 37.01 13.97 -7.65
N ILE A 447 36.92 14.50 -8.87
CA ILE A 447 35.66 14.73 -9.58
C ILE A 447 35.66 13.80 -10.78
N ASN A 448 34.71 12.87 -10.82
CA ASN A 448 34.54 11.93 -11.92
C ASN A 448 33.40 12.39 -12.81
N GLY A 449 33.51 12.16 -14.13
CA GLY A 449 32.42 12.39 -15.07
C GLY A 449 32.29 11.23 -16.05
N THR A 450 31.07 10.95 -16.48
CA THR A 450 30.76 9.94 -17.50
C THR A 450 30.26 10.64 -18.76
N ILE A 451 30.96 10.41 -19.87
CA ILE A 451 30.70 11.05 -21.15
C ILE A 451 30.12 10.02 -22.10
N LEU A 452 28.98 10.31 -22.72
CA LEU A 452 28.37 9.47 -23.75
C LEU A 452 28.46 10.15 -25.10
N ASN A 453 28.89 9.39 -26.11
CA ASN A 453 28.60 9.74 -27.49
C ASN A 453 27.20 9.24 -27.85
N PHE A 454 26.25 10.16 -27.88
CA PHE A 454 24.86 9.89 -28.21
C PHE A 454 24.60 9.95 -29.72
N GLY A 455 25.47 10.62 -30.47
CA GLY A 455 25.43 10.71 -31.91
C GLY A 455 25.65 9.38 -32.61
N MET A 456 25.25 9.31 -33.88
CA MET A 456 25.41 8.11 -34.72
C MET A 456 26.86 7.90 -35.21
N ASN A 457 27.72 8.91 -35.13
CA ASN A 457 29.11 8.86 -35.59
C ASN A 457 30.12 8.90 -34.44
N ASP A 458 31.31 8.33 -34.64
CA ASP A 458 32.43 8.42 -33.69
C ASP A 458 32.97 9.85 -33.59
N GLU A 459 33.35 10.26 -32.38
CA GLU A 459 33.85 11.60 -32.10
C GLU A 459 35.33 11.58 -31.72
N LYS A 460 36.11 12.55 -32.23
CA LYS A 460 37.57 12.59 -32.03
C LYS A 460 38.03 13.87 -31.36
N ASN A 461 39.10 13.77 -30.57
CA ASN A 461 39.73 14.88 -29.85
C ASN A 461 38.75 15.63 -28.92
N VAL A 462 37.92 14.88 -28.20
CA VAL A 462 36.89 15.42 -27.30
C VAL A 462 37.58 16.07 -26.10
N ARG A 463 37.48 17.40 -25.98
CA ARG A 463 38.10 18.15 -24.89
C ARG A 463 37.12 18.36 -23.74
N VAL A 464 37.52 17.91 -22.56
CA VAL A 464 36.76 17.99 -21.31
C VAL A 464 37.49 18.90 -20.33
N GLU A 465 36.78 19.86 -19.77
CA GLU A 465 37.32 20.92 -18.94
C GLU A 465 36.66 20.90 -17.57
N LEU A 466 37.46 20.96 -16.51
CA LEU A 466 37.00 21.23 -15.15
C LEU A 466 37.24 22.71 -14.84
N LEU A 467 36.15 23.43 -14.58
CA LEU A 467 36.14 24.84 -14.26
C LEU A 467 35.73 25.02 -12.80
N ALA A 468 36.34 25.97 -12.08
CA ALA A 468 35.89 26.41 -10.76
C ALA A 468 35.67 27.93 -10.81
N ASN A 469 34.45 28.40 -10.56
CA ASN A 469 34.01 29.79 -10.75
C ASN A 469 34.33 30.30 -12.17
N SER A 470 34.07 29.47 -13.19
CA SER A 470 34.38 29.73 -14.60
C SER A 470 35.88 29.86 -14.94
N ILE A 471 36.77 29.52 -14.01
CA ILE A 471 38.22 29.47 -14.24
C ILE A 471 38.63 28.03 -14.49
N LEU A 472 39.34 27.78 -15.58
CA LEU A 472 39.87 26.44 -15.90
C LEU A 472 40.86 25.99 -14.82
N VAL A 473 40.53 24.91 -14.11
CA VAL A 473 41.40 24.32 -13.08
C VAL A 473 42.09 23.05 -13.57
N ASN A 474 41.47 22.30 -14.48
CA ASN A 474 42.06 21.10 -15.09
C ASN A 474 41.38 20.79 -16.45
N PHE A 475 42.03 20.05 -17.35
CA PHE A 475 41.43 19.58 -18.60
C PHE A 475 42.04 18.27 -19.09
N MET A 476 41.29 17.54 -19.91
CA MET A 476 41.70 16.29 -20.57
C MET A 476 41.21 16.29 -22.02
N VAL A 477 41.93 15.61 -22.91
CA VAL A 477 41.50 15.33 -24.28
C VAL A 477 41.37 13.83 -24.46
N ILE A 478 40.22 13.40 -24.97
CA ILE A 478 39.94 12.00 -25.30
C ILE A 478 40.13 11.82 -26.80
N ASP A 479 41.00 10.89 -27.19
CA ASP A 479 41.39 10.69 -28.59
C ASP A 479 40.20 10.31 -29.49
N SER A 480 39.34 9.39 -29.02
CA SER A 480 38.14 8.95 -29.72
C SER A 480 37.08 8.45 -28.74
N VAL A 481 35.81 8.77 -28.98
CA VAL A 481 34.64 8.20 -28.30
C VAL A 481 33.73 7.59 -29.37
N GLU A 482 33.67 6.26 -29.42
CA GLU A 482 32.84 5.53 -30.39
C GLU A 482 31.35 5.79 -30.16
N SER A 483 30.54 5.78 -31.23
CA SER A 483 29.08 5.95 -31.13
C SER A 483 28.45 4.96 -30.14
N GLY A 484 27.61 5.48 -29.24
CA GLY A 484 26.94 4.69 -28.20
C GLY A 484 27.84 4.21 -27.07
N LYS A 485 29.11 4.66 -26.98
CA LYS A 485 30.03 4.30 -25.89
C LYS A 485 30.16 5.41 -24.85
N CYS A 486 30.32 4.96 -23.60
CA CYS A 486 30.64 5.81 -22.47
C CYS A 486 32.15 5.83 -22.17
N VAL A 487 32.69 6.99 -21.80
CA VAL A 487 34.07 7.16 -21.30
C VAL A 487 34.03 7.86 -19.95
N LYS A 488 34.65 7.24 -18.93
CA LYS A 488 34.82 7.85 -17.61
C LYS A 488 36.09 8.72 -17.60
N VAL A 489 35.98 9.94 -17.06
CA VAL A 489 37.08 10.87 -16.84
C VAL A 489 37.19 11.21 -15.36
N SER A 490 38.42 11.40 -14.87
CA SER A 490 38.68 11.74 -13.46
C SER A 490 39.61 12.94 -13.37
N PHE A 491 39.20 13.93 -12.59
CA PHE A 491 39.98 15.14 -12.33
C PHE A 491 40.31 15.24 -10.84
N SER A 492 41.60 15.38 -10.52
CA SER A 492 42.00 15.80 -9.16
C SER A 492 41.90 17.31 -9.05
N TRP A 493 41.21 17.80 -8.02
CA TRP A 493 41.07 19.22 -7.71
C TRP A 493 41.42 19.48 -6.25
N MET A 494 42.35 20.42 -6.01
CA MET A 494 42.77 20.84 -4.68
C MET A 494 42.51 22.35 -4.54
N PRO A 495 41.42 22.76 -3.87
CA PRO A 495 41.07 24.16 -3.74
C PRO A 495 42.07 24.91 -2.86
N ARG A 496 42.48 26.11 -3.29
CA ARG A 496 43.52 26.93 -2.63
C ARG A 496 42.99 28.07 -1.76
N GLY A 497 41.67 28.22 -1.65
CA GLY A 497 41.03 29.26 -0.86
C GLY A 497 39.69 28.81 -0.30
N GLU A 498 39.25 29.44 0.78
CA GLU A 498 37.94 29.22 1.38
C GLU A 498 36.84 29.92 0.56
N GLY A 499 35.65 29.30 0.49
CA GLY A 499 34.48 29.87 -0.17
C GLY A 499 33.64 28.84 -0.92
N LYS A 500 32.56 29.32 -1.54
CA LYS A 500 31.72 28.55 -2.46
C LYS A 500 32.31 28.63 -3.87
N TYR A 501 32.51 27.48 -4.49
CA TYR A 501 32.99 27.36 -5.85
C TYR A 501 31.86 26.76 -6.71
N ASN A 502 31.44 27.46 -7.75
CA ASN A 502 30.64 26.85 -8.81
C ASN A 502 31.57 26.01 -9.68
N VAL A 503 31.57 24.70 -9.46
CA VAL A 503 32.42 23.77 -10.20
C VAL A 503 31.63 23.24 -11.38
N THR A 504 32.20 23.35 -12.57
CA THR A 504 31.57 22.94 -13.82
C THR A 504 32.46 21.96 -14.55
N LEU A 505 31.92 20.79 -14.90
CA LEU A 505 32.50 19.90 -15.89
C LEU A 505 31.90 20.26 -17.26
N TYR A 506 32.72 20.57 -18.25
CA TYR A 506 32.31 21.10 -19.54
C TYR A 506 32.98 20.36 -20.70
N ILE A 507 32.22 19.99 -21.72
CA ILE A 507 32.72 19.41 -22.98
C ILE A 507 32.62 20.47 -24.07
N SER A 508 33.68 20.65 -24.84
CA SER A 508 33.68 21.61 -25.97
C SER A 508 32.57 21.27 -26.98
N LYS A 509 31.74 22.26 -27.33
CA LYS A 509 30.58 22.08 -28.21
C LYS A 509 30.99 21.61 -29.62
N LEU A 510 30.27 20.62 -30.15
CA LEU A 510 30.28 20.21 -31.56
C LEU A 510 29.17 20.94 -32.35
N ASP A 511 29.34 21.09 -33.66
CA ASP A 511 28.47 21.95 -34.50
C ASP A 511 26.97 21.54 -34.44
N ASP A 512 26.66 20.26 -34.21
CA ASP A 512 25.30 19.70 -34.15
C ASP A 512 24.83 19.25 -32.73
N ALA A 513 25.63 19.49 -31.68
CA ALA A 513 25.36 18.97 -30.33
C ALA A 513 24.21 19.69 -29.60
N VAL A 514 23.44 18.92 -28.81
CA VAL A 514 22.34 19.40 -27.96
C VAL A 514 22.89 20.12 -26.72
N GLN A 515 22.12 20.99 -26.06
CA GLN A 515 22.55 21.81 -24.90
C GLN A 515 22.70 21.00 -23.59
N ASN A 516 23.48 19.91 -23.57
CA ASN A 516 23.71 19.03 -22.41
C ASN A 516 25.20 18.64 -22.23
N ASN A 517 26.10 19.46 -22.76
CA ASN A 517 27.55 19.26 -22.72
C ASN A 517 28.23 19.79 -21.44
N PHE A 518 27.48 20.16 -20.40
CA PHE A 518 28.03 20.63 -19.13
C PHE A 518 27.19 20.21 -17.91
N LEU A 519 27.86 19.94 -16.79
CA LEU A 519 27.26 19.77 -15.47
C LEU A 519 27.91 20.76 -14.52
N SER A 520 27.11 21.50 -13.74
CA SER A 520 27.61 22.54 -12.86
C SER A 520 26.94 22.47 -11.51
N ALA A 521 27.71 22.66 -10.45
CA ALA A 521 27.14 22.79 -9.12
C ALA A 521 28.10 23.39 -8.09
N GLU A 522 27.51 23.86 -7.00
CA GLU A 522 28.24 24.55 -5.94
C GLU A 522 28.94 23.57 -4.97
N ILE A 523 30.23 23.77 -4.73
CA ILE A 523 31.03 23.06 -3.75
C ILE A 523 31.56 24.06 -2.72
N SER A 524 31.32 23.79 -1.44
CA SER A 524 31.80 24.66 -0.35
C SER A 524 33.15 24.17 0.17
N VAL A 525 34.14 25.06 0.22
CA VAL A 525 35.48 24.78 0.74
C VAL A 525 35.71 25.57 2.03
N SER A 526 36.03 24.90 3.14
CA SER A 526 36.23 25.53 4.45
C SER A 526 37.41 24.94 5.23
N VAL A 527 37.91 25.69 6.23
CA VAL A 527 38.86 25.20 7.24
C VAL A 527 38.06 24.92 8.52
N PRO A 528 38.24 23.78 9.22
CA PRO A 528 37.57 23.54 10.49
C PRO A 528 37.86 24.66 11.50
N ARG A 529 36.80 25.24 12.06
CA ARG A 529 36.86 26.35 13.03
C ARG A 529 36.34 25.92 14.39
N THR A 530 36.69 26.72 15.40
CA THR A 530 36.10 26.61 16.73
C THR A 530 35.11 27.75 16.94
N ILE A 531 33.84 27.42 17.14
CA ILE A 531 32.75 28.36 17.46
C ILE A 531 32.49 28.29 18.96
N LEU A 532 32.52 29.41 19.67
CA LEU A 532 32.30 29.48 21.11
C LEU A 532 30.89 29.96 21.44
N VAL A 533 30.16 29.21 22.27
CA VAL A 533 28.84 29.60 22.78
C VAL A 533 28.97 29.97 24.28
N PRO A 534 28.46 31.14 24.74
CA PRO A 534 27.61 32.08 24.02
C PRO A 534 28.36 33.23 23.30
N ARG A 535 29.70 33.18 23.18
CA ARG A 535 30.51 34.32 22.71
C ARG A 535 30.20 34.71 21.26
N ASP A 536 30.18 33.72 20.38
CA ASP A 536 30.01 33.90 18.92
C ASP A 536 28.53 33.80 18.53
N TYR A 537 27.75 32.97 19.25
CA TYR A 537 26.29 32.83 19.10
C TYR A 537 25.65 32.68 20.48
N SER A 538 24.50 33.32 20.72
CA SER A 538 23.79 33.23 22.01
C SER A 538 23.07 31.90 22.25
N ARG A 539 22.87 31.10 21.19
CA ARG A 539 22.18 29.81 21.18
C ARG A 539 23.08 28.73 20.58
N VAL A 540 22.98 27.50 21.08
CA VAL A 540 23.72 26.35 20.58
C VAL A 540 23.20 25.94 19.20
N GLN A 541 21.88 25.92 18.98
CA GLN A 541 21.32 25.55 17.67
C GLN A 541 21.75 26.54 16.57
N ALA A 542 21.83 27.84 16.88
CA ALA A 542 22.31 28.84 15.93
C ALA A 542 23.79 28.63 15.57
N ALA A 543 24.61 28.15 16.52
CA ALA A 543 26.00 27.78 16.23
C ALA A 543 26.09 26.54 15.34
N VAL A 544 25.19 25.55 15.51
CA VAL A 544 25.11 24.35 14.66
C VAL A 544 24.68 24.71 13.23
N GLU A 545 23.69 25.59 13.07
CA GLU A 545 23.25 26.09 11.78
C GLU A 545 24.37 26.83 11.04
N ALA A 546 25.16 27.63 11.77
CA ALA A 546 26.28 28.39 11.23
C ALA A 546 27.56 27.56 11.00
N ALA A 547 27.69 26.39 11.63
CA ALA A 547 28.85 25.53 11.51
C ALA A 547 28.96 24.90 10.12
N TYR A 548 30.19 24.79 9.62
CA TYR A 548 30.54 23.93 8.50
C TYR A 548 30.83 22.51 8.98
N PRO A 549 30.76 21.51 8.08
CA PRO A 549 31.27 20.16 8.35
C PRO A 549 32.66 20.19 9.00
N TRP A 550 32.84 19.39 10.04
CA TRP A 550 34.05 19.20 10.86
C TRP A 550 34.41 20.34 11.82
N ASP A 551 33.58 21.39 11.91
CA ASP A 551 33.77 22.43 12.92
C ASP A 551 33.58 21.89 14.35
N THR A 552 34.15 22.61 15.32
CA THR A 552 33.98 22.35 16.74
C THR A 552 33.21 23.48 17.40
N ILE A 553 32.09 23.15 18.04
CA ILE A 553 31.28 24.07 18.84
C ILE A 553 31.60 23.81 20.32
N GLU A 554 32.28 24.75 20.97
CA GLU A 554 32.52 24.70 22.42
C GLU A 554 31.46 25.52 23.17
N VAL A 555 30.71 24.84 24.04
CA VAL A 555 29.63 25.43 24.84
C VAL A 555 30.10 25.68 26.26
N SER A 556 30.01 26.94 26.70
CA SER A 556 30.38 27.37 28.04
C SER A 556 29.38 26.88 29.09
N VAL A 557 29.78 26.91 30.36
CA VAL A 557 28.91 26.60 31.50
C VAL A 557 27.66 27.49 31.49
N GLY A 558 26.48 26.86 31.57
CA GLY A 558 25.18 27.53 31.51
C GLY A 558 24.04 26.54 31.23
N THR A 559 22.81 27.04 31.27
CA THR A 559 21.61 26.29 30.86
C THR A 559 21.09 26.89 29.56
N TYR A 560 20.96 26.05 28.54
CA TYR A 560 20.52 26.41 27.20
C TYR A 560 19.16 25.74 26.94
N TYR A 561 18.12 26.55 26.76
CA TYR A 561 16.74 26.08 26.57
C TYR A 561 16.43 25.97 25.07
N GLU A 562 16.74 24.82 24.50
CA GLU A 562 16.55 24.57 23.07
C GLU A 562 16.63 23.08 22.73
N SER A 563 16.13 22.75 21.54
CA SER A 563 16.29 21.45 20.90
C SER A 563 17.33 21.60 19.80
N ILE A 564 18.31 20.70 19.75
CA ILE A 564 19.45 20.75 18.85
C ILE A 564 19.27 19.72 17.74
N LYS A 565 19.42 20.14 16.48
CA LYS A 565 19.39 19.27 15.30
C LYS A 565 20.74 19.35 14.59
N ILE A 566 21.42 18.22 14.47
CA ILE A 566 22.73 18.09 13.83
C ILE A 566 22.58 17.22 12.58
N ASP A 567 22.72 17.86 11.42
CA ASP A 567 22.54 17.28 10.08
C ASP A 567 23.84 17.25 9.26
N LYS A 568 24.97 17.54 9.92
CA LYS A 568 26.31 17.58 9.32
C LYS A 568 27.37 17.09 10.32
N PRO A 569 28.48 16.49 9.87
CA PRO A 569 29.53 16.03 10.77
C PRO A 569 30.13 17.23 11.51
N LEU A 570 30.21 17.20 12.84
CA LEU A 570 30.81 18.25 13.68
C LEU A 570 31.09 17.75 15.10
N SER A 571 31.84 18.53 15.88
CA SER A 571 32.04 18.27 17.31
C SER A 571 31.29 19.29 18.18
N LEU A 572 30.36 18.84 19.00
CA LEU A 572 29.65 19.62 20.01
C LEU A 572 30.20 19.28 21.41
N LEU A 573 30.87 20.22 22.05
CA LEU A 573 31.65 19.99 23.28
C LEU A 573 31.22 20.96 24.40
N GLY A 574 30.71 20.43 25.51
CA GLY A 574 30.40 21.18 26.71
C GLY A 574 31.62 21.30 27.63
N LYS A 575 31.87 22.51 28.17
CA LYS A 575 33.02 22.78 29.06
C LYS A 575 33.01 21.95 30.35
N ASN A 576 31.84 21.57 30.83
CA ASN A 576 31.68 20.84 32.08
C ASN A 576 30.34 20.09 32.10
N LYS A 577 30.38 18.75 32.15
CA LYS A 577 29.18 17.91 32.07
C LYS A 577 28.13 18.14 33.15
N GLU A 578 28.52 18.59 34.34
CA GLU A 578 27.58 18.87 35.44
C GLU A 578 26.93 20.25 35.36
N ARG A 579 27.54 21.18 34.61
CA ARG A 579 27.14 22.59 34.60
C ARG A 579 26.83 23.16 33.21
N THR A 580 27.04 22.38 32.15
CA THR A 580 26.69 22.73 30.77
C THR A 580 25.44 21.93 30.40
N ILE A 581 24.28 22.57 30.54
CA ILE A 581 22.97 21.91 30.49
C ILE A 581 22.28 22.28 29.18
N ILE A 582 21.88 21.29 28.38
CA ILE A 582 20.89 21.45 27.32
C ILE A 582 19.53 21.00 27.88
N TYR A 583 18.58 21.93 27.93
CA TYR A 583 17.25 21.74 28.47
C TYR A 583 16.23 21.74 27.32
N GLY A 584 15.67 20.57 27.03
CA GLY A 584 14.73 20.37 25.94
C GLY A 584 13.32 20.90 26.22
N LEU A 585 12.49 20.80 25.19
CA LEU A 585 11.05 21.03 25.25
C LEU A 585 10.37 19.65 25.23
N GLU A 586 9.56 19.34 26.24
CA GLU A 586 9.07 17.97 26.58
C GLU A 586 8.62 17.11 25.38
N SER A 587 8.00 17.69 24.35
CA SER A 587 7.51 16.97 23.17
C SER A 587 8.54 16.73 22.05
N SER A 588 9.76 17.25 22.19
CA SER A 588 10.82 17.22 21.17
C SER A 588 12.07 16.54 21.69
N ASP A 589 12.88 16.03 20.76
CA ASP A 589 14.21 15.50 21.10
C ASP A 589 15.11 16.64 21.55
N VAL A 590 15.91 16.41 22.61
CA VAL A 590 16.84 17.43 23.12
C VAL A 590 18.00 17.60 22.15
N ILE A 591 18.60 16.50 21.70
CA ILE A 591 19.60 16.48 20.63
C ILE A 591 19.23 15.38 19.63
N ALA A 592 18.87 15.76 18.41
CA ALA A 592 18.64 14.86 17.28
C ALA A 592 19.81 14.95 16.30
N VAL A 593 20.34 13.79 15.91
CA VAL A 593 21.48 13.66 14.98
C VAL A 593 21.02 12.83 13.80
N SER A 594 21.21 13.39 12.60
CA SER A 594 20.92 12.77 11.30
C SER A 594 22.15 12.79 10.37
N ALA A 595 23.34 12.91 10.94
CA ALA A 595 24.60 12.87 10.21
C ALA A 595 25.59 11.97 10.92
N SER A 596 26.34 11.22 10.11
CA SER A 596 27.46 10.41 10.57
C SER A 596 28.63 11.28 11.03
N ASN A 597 29.57 10.70 11.77
CA ASN A 597 30.80 11.37 12.21
C ASN A 597 30.57 12.61 13.12
N VAL A 598 29.52 12.58 13.96
CA VAL A 598 29.24 13.64 14.94
C VAL A 598 29.81 13.27 16.31
N LYS A 599 30.42 14.24 17.01
CA LYS A 599 30.91 14.06 18.37
C LYS A 599 30.13 14.92 19.36
N ILE A 600 29.60 14.31 20.43
CA ILE A 600 28.89 15.01 21.51
C ILE A 600 29.51 14.63 22.85
N SER A 601 29.99 15.63 23.60
CA SER A 601 30.62 15.39 24.89
C SER A 601 30.46 16.52 25.88
N GLY A 602 30.38 16.20 27.18
CA GLY A 602 30.51 17.18 28.25
C GLY A 602 29.21 17.92 28.60
N PHE A 603 28.05 17.31 28.40
CA PHE A 603 26.73 17.91 28.68
C PHE A 603 25.93 17.18 29.76
N THR A 604 25.05 17.92 30.44
CA THR A 604 23.81 17.37 31.01
C THR A 604 22.67 17.65 30.03
N ILE A 605 21.91 16.63 29.65
CA ILE A 605 20.86 16.67 28.62
C ILE A 605 19.56 16.18 29.25
N ARG A 606 18.52 17.02 29.26
CA ARG A 606 17.29 16.71 30.00
C ARG A 606 16.02 17.36 29.48
N ASN A 607 14.88 16.82 29.92
CA ASN A 607 13.54 17.36 29.72
C ASN A 607 13.07 17.39 28.26
N GLY A 608 13.30 16.31 27.51
CA GLY A 608 12.74 16.10 26.17
C GLY A 608 12.14 14.71 25.98
N LYS A 609 11.64 14.46 24.76
CA LYS A 609 11.15 13.15 24.32
C LYS A 609 12.30 12.14 24.31
N ARG A 610 13.35 12.39 23.52
CA ARG A 610 14.63 11.67 23.58
C ARG A 610 15.74 12.62 24.01
N GLY A 611 16.63 12.20 24.91
CA GLY A 611 17.80 12.97 25.29
C GLY A 611 18.78 13.12 24.13
N ILE A 612 19.33 12.00 23.65
CA ILE A 612 20.11 11.95 22.41
C ILE A 612 19.46 10.93 21.47
N TYR A 613 19.11 11.35 20.26
CA TYR A 613 18.58 10.48 19.22
C TYR A 613 19.53 10.44 18.03
N LEU A 614 20.16 9.29 17.81
CA LEU A 614 20.92 9.00 16.59
C LEU A 614 20.00 8.30 15.60
N LEU A 615 19.77 8.92 14.45
CA LEU A 615 19.01 8.34 13.35
C LEU A 615 19.88 8.32 12.10
N ASP A 616 20.12 7.16 11.51
CA ASP A 616 20.97 7.03 10.31
C ASP A 616 22.36 7.68 10.44
N SER A 617 22.90 7.62 11.65
CA SER A 617 24.06 8.41 12.06
C SER A 617 25.12 7.46 12.58
N SER A 618 26.00 7.04 11.68
CA SER A 618 27.07 6.08 11.96
C SER A 618 28.37 6.78 12.35
N GLU A 619 29.28 6.04 12.99
CA GLU A 619 30.61 6.56 13.37
C GLU A 619 30.58 7.80 14.30
N CYS A 620 29.47 8.03 15.00
CA CYS A 620 29.35 9.10 15.99
C CYS A 620 30.04 8.74 17.30
N ILE A 621 30.49 9.76 18.05
CA ILE A 621 31.13 9.61 19.35
C ILE A 621 30.29 10.33 20.42
N LEU A 622 29.66 9.57 21.30
CA LEU A 622 28.96 10.10 22.47
C LEU A 622 29.79 9.80 23.72
N SER A 623 30.38 10.82 24.33
CA SER A 623 31.28 10.58 25.47
C SER A 623 31.10 11.52 26.65
N GLY A 624 31.00 11.00 27.86
CA GLY A 624 31.06 11.82 29.08
C GLY A 624 29.84 12.72 29.30
N ASN A 625 28.64 12.27 28.93
CA ASN A 625 27.39 13.02 29.09
C ASN A 625 26.54 12.49 30.26
N ILE A 626 25.68 13.35 30.82
CA ILE A 626 24.64 12.98 31.79
C ILE A 626 23.27 13.16 31.10
N ILE A 627 22.48 12.11 30.96
CA ILE A 627 21.19 12.14 30.28
C ILE A 627 20.10 11.78 31.29
N MET A 628 19.19 12.72 31.58
CA MET A 628 18.22 12.53 32.67
C MET A 628 16.87 13.18 32.44
N ASN A 629 15.82 12.66 33.08
CA ASN A 629 14.46 13.20 33.02
C ASN A 629 13.95 13.39 31.58
N ASN A 630 14.16 12.40 30.72
CA ASN A 630 13.58 12.33 29.38
C ASN A 630 12.64 11.11 29.29
N SER A 631 11.72 11.09 28.33
CA SER A 631 10.95 9.86 28.06
C SER A 631 11.88 8.73 27.60
N GLU A 632 12.86 9.05 26.77
CA GLU A 632 13.94 8.16 26.35
C GLU A 632 15.30 8.84 26.56
N GLY A 633 16.29 8.15 27.13
CA GLY A 633 17.63 8.70 27.37
C GLY A 633 18.43 8.79 26.06
N ILE A 634 19.14 7.71 25.71
CA ILE A 634 19.84 7.60 24.43
C ILE A 634 19.16 6.54 23.56
N LEU A 635 18.76 6.91 22.35
CA LEU A 635 18.23 5.99 21.34
C LEU A 635 19.13 6.00 20.10
N VAL A 636 19.64 4.83 19.74
CA VAL A 636 20.41 4.60 18.50
C VAL A 636 19.53 3.84 17.51
N LYS A 637 19.19 4.45 16.37
CA LYS A 637 18.26 3.87 15.38
C LYS A 637 18.87 3.86 13.98
N TYR A 638 18.87 2.70 13.32
CA TYR A 638 19.43 2.50 11.98
C TYR A 638 20.85 3.08 11.84
N SER A 639 21.67 2.92 12.88
CA SER A 639 22.96 3.61 12.99
C SER A 639 24.02 2.61 13.42
N SER A 640 25.22 2.66 12.87
CA SER A 640 26.25 1.63 13.06
C SER A 640 27.58 2.24 13.52
N PHE A 641 28.41 1.43 14.16
CA PHE A 641 29.80 1.76 14.51
C PHE A 641 29.96 3.03 15.36
N ASN A 642 28.99 3.37 16.20
CA ASN A 642 29.10 4.51 17.10
C ASN A 642 29.90 4.12 18.36
N VAL A 643 30.62 5.10 18.92
CA VAL A 643 31.36 4.96 20.17
C VAL A 643 30.58 5.64 21.28
N LEU A 644 30.10 4.89 22.27
CA LEU A 644 29.45 5.43 23.46
C LEU A 644 30.29 5.06 24.68
N LYS A 645 30.85 6.04 25.39
CA LYS A 645 31.71 5.83 26.57
C LYS A 645 31.46 6.89 27.65
N ASP A 646 31.56 6.51 28.92
CA ASP A 646 31.40 7.39 30.08
C ASP A 646 30.07 8.16 30.14
N ASN A 647 28.99 7.65 29.54
CA ASN A 647 27.67 8.27 29.60
C ASN A 647 26.88 7.74 30.80
N MET A 648 26.19 8.64 31.50
CA MET A 648 25.37 8.32 32.68
C MET A 648 23.91 8.66 32.39
N MET A 649 23.05 7.65 32.39
CA MET A 649 21.61 7.76 32.18
C MET A 649 20.89 7.53 33.52
N GLU A 650 20.09 8.49 33.97
CA GLU A 650 19.36 8.38 35.24
C GLU A 650 17.98 9.04 35.12
N LEU A 651 16.96 8.44 35.74
CA LEU A 651 15.61 9.03 35.85
C LEU A 651 14.93 9.30 34.49
N ASN A 652 15.31 8.59 33.43
CA ASN A 652 14.52 8.58 32.20
C ASN A 652 13.40 7.52 32.33
N GLU A 653 12.31 7.64 31.58
CA GLU A 653 11.29 6.59 31.57
C GLU A 653 11.87 5.30 30.92
N ARG A 654 12.71 5.48 29.89
CA ARG A 654 13.51 4.44 29.23
C ARG A 654 14.94 4.94 29.03
N ASP A 655 15.95 4.35 29.67
CA ASP A 655 17.30 4.93 29.70
C ASP A 655 18.13 4.76 28.39
N PHE A 656 18.26 3.54 27.87
CA PHE A 656 19.02 3.25 26.63
C PHE A 656 18.26 2.28 25.71
N GLY A 657 18.37 2.50 24.41
CA GLY A 657 17.85 1.59 23.39
C GLY A 657 18.62 1.62 22.08
N VAL A 658 18.61 0.48 21.39
CA VAL A 658 19.17 0.31 20.04
C VAL A 658 18.14 -0.38 19.14
N GLU A 659 17.96 0.13 17.92
CA GLU A 659 17.01 -0.37 16.93
C GLU A 659 17.63 -0.40 15.53
N GLY A 660 17.30 -1.42 14.75
CA GLY A 660 17.81 -1.58 13.39
C GLY A 660 17.08 -2.67 12.61
N SER A 661 17.19 -2.59 11.27
CA SER A 661 16.74 -3.62 10.31
C SER A 661 17.81 -4.68 10.08
N SER A 662 19.06 -4.27 9.83
CA SER A 662 20.21 -5.15 9.66
C SER A 662 21.07 -5.29 10.91
N ILE A 663 21.88 -6.36 10.92
CA ILE A 663 22.79 -6.70 12.03
C ILE A 663 23.83 -5.61 12.29
N SER A 664 24.25 -4.87 11.25
CA SER A 664 25.27 -3.81 11.34
C SER A 664 24.82 -2.67 12.28
N HIS A 665 23.53 -2.36 12.32
CA HIS A 665 22.95 -1.34 13.20
C HIS A 665 23.08 -1.68 14.69
N PHE A 666 23.35 -2.93 15.02
CA PHE A 666 23.59 -3.38 16.40
C PHE A 666 25.09 -3.48 16.72
N ILE A 667 25.97 -3.07 15.80
CA ILE A 667 27.41 -3.05 16.06
C ILE A 667 27.80 -1.66 16.60
N GLN A 668 27.94 -1.56 17.93
CA GLN A 668 28.34 -0.33 18.64
C GLN A 668 29.57 -0.58 19.52
N ASP A 669 30.50 0.38 19.59
CA ASP A 669 31.62 0.35 20.54
C ASP A 669 31.16 0.92 21.89
N MET A 670 30.69 0.02 22.75
CA MET A 670 30.25 0.32 24.10
C MET A 670 31.00 -0.54 25.12
N ASP A 671 31.33 0.08 26.25
CA ASP A 671 31.87 -0.63 27.41
C ASP A 671 31.08 -0.28 28.68
N THR A 672 31.46 -0.89 29.80
CA THR A 672 30.80 -0.76 31.10
C THR A 672 30.95 0.62 31.75
N SER A 673 31.67 1.57 31.12
CA SER A 673 31.69 2.97 31.58
C SER A 673 30.34 3.68 31.35
N ASN A 674 29.50 3.15 30.46
CA ASN A 674 28.12 3.60 30.33
C ASN A 674 27.28 2.99 31.45
N THR A 675 26.54 3.84 32.16
CA THR A 675 25.76 3.42 33.31
C THR A 675 24.32 3.89 33.24
N ILE A 676 23.43 3.04 33.72
CA ILE A 676 22.02 3.36 33.96
C ILE A 676 21.79 3.28 35.47
N ASN A 677 21.35 4.38 36.09
CA ASN A 677 21.19 4.47 37.55
C ASN A 677 22.44 3.98 38.30
N ARG A 678 23.63 4.35 37.78
CA ARG A 678 24.98 3.99 38.28
C ARG A 678 25.36 2.52 38.22
N LYS A 679 24.60 1.71 37.50
CA LYS A 679 24.92 0.31 37.20
C LYS A 679 25.37 0.17 35.74
N PRO A 680 26.32 -0.71 35.43
CA PRO A 680 26.88 -0.85 34.09
C PRO A 680 25.87 -1.45 33.10
N VAL A 681 25.88 -0.93 31.87
CA VAL A 681 25.27 -1.56 30.70
C VAL A 681 26.25 -2.61 30.15
N TYR A 682 25.77 -3.84 29.95
CA TYR A 682 26.56 -4.89 29.30
C TYR A 682 26.12 -5.03 27.85
N TYR A 683 26.93 -4.47 26.95
CA TYR A 683 26.78 -4.55 25.50
C TYR A 683 27.88 -5.46 24.94
N TRP A 684 27.55 -6.69 24.57
CA TRP A 684 28.51 -7.69 24.14
C TRP A 684 28.31 -8.04 22.67
N ILE A 685 29.40 -7.96 21.91
CA ILE A 685 29.46 -8.33 20.50
C ILE A 685 30.43 -9.49 20.36
N ASP A 686 30.02 -10.54 19.64
CA ASP A 686 30.85 -11.70 19.30
C ASP A 686 31.52 -12.34 20.54
N GLN A 687 30.72 -12.53 21.60
CA GLN A 687 31.18 -13.16 22.84
C GLN A 687 30.67 -14.59 22.96
N SER A 688 31.49 -15.46 23.54
CA SER A 688 31.13 -16.86 23.78
C SER A 688 31.47 -17.34 25.18
N ASP A 689 30.69 -18.31 25.68
CA ASP A 689 30.95 -19.06 26.91
C ASP A 689 31.11 -18.19 28.17
N LYS A 690 30.29 -17.13 28.30
CA LYS A 690 30.34 -16.16 29.40
C LYS A 690 29.03 -16.07 30.18
N LYS A 691 29.13 -15.68 31.45
CA LYS A 691 27.99 -15.31 32.29
C LYS A 691 27.98 -13.80 32.50
N VAL A 692 26.83 -13.16 32.25
CA VAL A 692 26.64 -11.74 32.50
C VAL A 692 26.72 -11.46 34.01
N PRO A 693 27.50 -10.46 34.45
CA PRO A 693 27.58 -10.10 35.87
C PRO A 693 26.26 -9.60 36.47
N THR A 694 26.05 -9.86 37.76
CA THR A 694 24.78 -9.58 38.46
C THR A 694 24.48 -8.11 38.71
N ASP A 695 25.44 -7.22 38.45
CA ASP A 695 25.30 -5.77 38.61
C ASP A 695 24.79 -5.06 37.35
N ALA A 696 24.52 -5.82 36.27
CA ALA A 696 23.97 -5.30 35.02
C ALA A 696 22.69 -4.48 35.23
N SER A 697 22.61 -3.31 34.60
CA SER A 697 21.37 -2.55 34.47
C SER A 697 20.58 -2.89 33.20
N GLN A 698 21.27 -3.40 32.18
CA GLN A 698 20.72 -3.78 30.89
C GLN A 698 21.68 -4.77 30.22
N VAL A 699 21.14 -5.67 29.39
CA VAL A 699 21.93 -6.68 28.69
C VAL A 699 21.59 -6.66 27.20
N ILE A 700 22.60 -6.43 26.37
CA ILE A 700 22.48 -6.47 24.91
C ILE A 700 23.57 -7.40 24.39
N LEU A 701 23.14 -8.45 23.68
CA LEU A 701 24.00 -9.47 23.11
C LEU A 701 23.82 -9.46 21.59
N VAL A 702 24.93 -9.35 20.87
CA VAL A 702 24.97 -9.28 19.41
C VAL A 702 25.96 -10.32 18.90
N CYS A 703 25.57 -11.16 17.94
CA CYS A 703 26.40 -12.23 17.38
C CYS A 703 27.06 -13.13 18.43
N SER A 704 26.44 -13.32 19.60
CA SER A 704 27.06 -14.00 20.73
C SER A 704 26.56 -15.43 20.87
N ARG A 705 27.27 -16.30 21.61
CA ARG A 705 26.85 -17.70 21.77
C ARG A 705 27.09 -18.24 23.18
N LYS A 706 26.24 -19.13 23.69
CA LYS A 706 26.45 -19.77 25.02
C LYS A 706 26.59 -18.75 26.15
N ILE A 707 25.85 -17.66 26.07
CA ILE A 707 25.81 -16.66 27.12
C ILE A 707 24.80 -17.07 28.18
N VAL A 708 25.14 -16.88 29.45
CA VAL A 708 24.24 -17.10 30.59
C VAL A 708 23.86 -15.76 31.20
N VAL A 709 22.57 -15.43 31.17
CA VAL A 709 21.96 -14.31 31.88
C VAL A 709 21.12 -14.88 33.01
N ASP A 710 21.52 -14.65 34.26
CA ASP A 710 20.92 -15.31 35.42
C ASP A 710 20.84 -14.40 36.65
N GLY A 711 19.66 -14.34 37.27
CA GLY A 711 19.45 -13.68 38.56
C GLY A 711 19.49 -12.14 38.52
N LEU A 712 19.12 -11.53 37.40
CA LEU A 712 19.11 -10.07 37.21
C LEU A 712 17.76 -9.44 37.56
N SER A 713 17.79 -8.16 37.94
CA SER A 713 16.59 -7.31 38.07
C SER A 713 16.77 -6.04 37.25
N LEU A 714 16.00 -5.93 36.17
CA LEU A 714 16.15 -4.91 35.13
C LEU A 714 14.89 -4.04 35.06
N PHE A 715 15.08 -2.73 34.98
CA PHE A 715 13.99 -1.74 35.08
C PHE A 715 14.24 -0.54 34.17
N SER A 716 13.17 0.06 33.65
CA SER A 716 13.20 1.39 33.01
C SER A 716 14.18 1.49 31.83
N THR A 717 14.32 0.42 31.08
CA THR A 717 15.11 0.38 29.84
C THR A 717 14.18 0.20 28.64
N LYS A 718 14.65 0.58 27.44
CA LYS A 718 13.86 0.32 26.24
C LYS A 718 13.75 -1.18 25.99
N GLN A 719 14.88 -1.87 25.85
CA GLN A 719 14.98 -3.33 25.88
C GLN A 719 15.63 -3.77 27.19
N GLY A 720 14.97 -4.58 28.01
CA GLY A 720 15.58 -5.15 29.22
C GLY A 720 16.74 -6.08 28.86
N ILE A 721 16.42 -7.08 28.05
CA ILE A 721 17.39 -8.00 27.45
C ILE A 721 17.15 -8.05 25.93
N LEU A 722 18.20 -7.79 25.15
CA LEU A 722 18.17 -7.88 23.69
C LEU A 722 19.18 -8.93 23.21
N LEU A 723 18.72 -9.86 22.38
CA LEU A 723 19.53 -10.82 21.65
C LEU A 723 19.38 -10.53 20.15
N VAL A 724 20.50 -10.30 19.48
CA VAL A 724 20.56 -10.11 18.02
C VAL A 724 21.53 -11.14 17.46
N CYS A 725 21.04 -12.03 16.58
CA CYS A 725 21.80 -13.15 16.03
C CYS A 725 22.63 -13.87 17.10
N THR A 726 22.03 -14.08 18.27
CA THR A 726 22.69 -14.63 19.45
C THR A 726 22.11 -15.99 19.74
N ASP A 727 22.96 -17.01 19.82
CA ASP A 727 22.51 -18.39 19.76
C ASP A 727 22.90 -19.20 20.99
N ASP A 728 22.21 -20.32 21.22
CA ASP A 728 22.56 -21.32 22.25
C ASP A 728 22.74 -20.69 23.65
N SER A 729 22.03 -19.60 23.94
CA SER A 729 22.16 -18.82 25.18
C SER A 729 20.99 -19.05 26.12
N ARG A 730 21.19 -18.75 27.41
CA ARG A 730 20.23 -19.02 28.49
C ARG A 730 19.89 -17.75 29.24
N ILE A 731 18.61 -17.42 29.30
CA ILE A 731 18.06 -16.34 30.10
C ILE A 731 17.15 -16.96 31.15
N GLU A 732 17.59 -16.91 32.41
CA GLU A 732 16.88 -17.56 33.51
C GLU A 732 16.85 -16.78 34.81
N ASN A 733 15.79 -16.99 35.61
CA ASN A 733 15.64 -16.36 36.92
C ASN A 733 15.74 -14.82 36.89
N VAL A 734 15.40 -14.18 35.76
CA VAL A 734 15.43 -12.71 35.65
C VAL A 734 14.08 -12.11 36.01
N TYR A 735 14.13 -10.92 36.62
CA TYR A 735 12.97 -10.05 36.80
C TYR A 735 13.11 -8.82 35.91
N VAL A 736 12.16 -8.61 35.00
CA VAL A 736 12.16 -7.46 34.09
C VAL A 736 10.85 -6.70 34.24
N ALA A 737 10.91 -5.39 34.49
CA ALA A 737 9.70 -4.59 34.63
C ALA A 737 9.83 -3.18 34.07
N SER A 738 8.68 -2.58 33.69
CA SER A 738 8.61 -1.18 33.23
C SER A 738 9.55 -0.89 32.05
N CYS A 739 9.61 -1.82 31.10
CA CYS A 739 10.38 -1.72 29.86
C CYS A 739 9.43 -1.74 28.65
N GLU A 740 9.84 -1.18 27.52
CA GLU A 740 9.07 -1.34 26.28
C GLU A 740 9.13 -2.80 25.80
N TRP A 741 10.32 -3.37 25.77
CA TRP A 741 10.57 -4.77 25.47
C TRP A 741 11.24 -5.42 26.67
N GLY A 742 10.61 -6.45 27.25
CA GLY A 742 11.18 -7.21 28.35
C GLY A 742 12.39 -8.02 27.89
N ILE A 743 12.13 -9.04 27.07
CA ILE A 743 13.14 -9.88 26.41
C ILE A 743 12.83 -9.90 24.91
N LEU A 744 13.76 -9.40 24.09
CA LEU A 744 13.61 -9.35 22.63
C LEU A 744 14.69 -10.19 21.95
N LEU A 745 14.27 -11.09 21.07
CA LEU A 745 15.13 -11.90 20.21
C LEU A 745 14.92 -11.44 18.76
N LEU A 746 16.01 -11.13 18.07
CA LEU A 746 16.06 -10.77 16.65
C LEU A 746 17.01 -11.75 15.94
N GLY A 747 16.54 -12.47 14.94
CA GLY A 747 17.42 -13.34 14.14
C GLY A 747 18.17 -14.42 14.94
N SER A 748 17.65 -14.84 16.11
CA SER A 748 18.39 -15.60 17.12
C SER A 748 17.86 -17.03 17.27
N MET A 749 18.73 -18.01 17.49
CA MET A 749 18.34 -19.42 17.51
C MET A 749 18.84 -20.25 18.70
N GLU A 750 18.18 -21.38 18.98
CA GLU A 750 18.57 -22.35 20.03
C GLU A 750 18.62 -21.78 21.47
N ASN A 751 18.02 -20.61 21.73
CA ASN A 751 18.06 -19.99 23.05
C ASN A 751 17.01 -20.55 23.99
N LYS A 752 17.28 -20.47 25.30
CA LYS A 752 16.37 -20.90 26.37
C LYS A 752 16.00 -19.74 27.27
N ILE A 753 14.74 -19.32 27.20
CA ILE A 753 14.15 -18.28 28.03
C ILE A 753 13.24 -18.95 29.06
N GLN A 754 13.71 -19.08 30.30
CA GLN A 754 13.03 -19.90 31.30
C GLN A 754 13.02 -19.35 32.72
N ASN A 755 11.94 -19.60 33.47
CA ASN A 755 11.83 -19.20 34.88
C ASN A 755 12.02 -17.70 35.12
N ASN A 756 11.54 -16.86 34.20
CA ASN A 756 11.62 -15.41 34.32
C ASN A 756 10.29 -14.82 34.76
N SER A 757 10.33 -13.68 35.45
CA SER A 757 9.16 -12.90 35.86
C SER A 757 9.19 -11.55 35.16
N ILE A 758 8.15 -11.25 34.36
CA ILE A 758 8.09 -10.05 33.52
C ILE A 758 6.78 -9.32 33.81
N ALA A 759 6.86 -8.01 34.08
CA ALA A 759 5.67 -7.24 34.45
C ALA A 759 5.69 -5.79 33.96
N LEU A 760 4.50 -5.22 33.71
CA LEU A 760 4.35 -3.80 33.37
C LEU A 760 5.20 -3.40 32.14
N THR A 761 5.30 -4.28 31.14
CA THR A 761 6.01 -4.00 29.88
C THR A 761 5.04 -3.86 28.72
N ASP A 762 5.44 -3.16 27.66
CA ASP A 762 4.62 -3.10 26.43
C ASP A 762 4.65 -4.46 25.72
N ASN A 763 5.82 -5.09 25.59
CA ASN A 763 6.01 -6.43 25.06
C ASN A 763 6.86 -7.25 26.02
N ALA A 764 6.32 -8.32 26.61
CA ALA A 764 7.06 -9.07 27.62
C ALA A 764 8.17 -9.95 27.02
N ILE A 765 7.82 -10.87 26.11
CA ILE A 765 8.79 -11.70 25.37
C ILE A 765 8.44 -11.62 23.89
N ALA A 766 9.40 -11.26 23.06
CA ALA A 766 9.21 -11.16 21.62
C ALA A 766 10.31 -11.87 20.84
N LEU A 767 9.91 -12.67 19.87
CA LEU A 767 10.77 -13.39 18.92
C LEU A 767 10.45 -12.85 17.52
N LYS A 768 11.45 -12.32 16.83
CA LYS A 768 11.33 -11.81 15.46
C LYS A 768 12.38 -12.47 14.58
N GLY A 769 11.96 -13.23 13.57
CA GLY A 769 12.88 -14.01 12.74
C GLY A 769 13.76 -14.96 13.57
N SER A 770 13.24 -15.49 14.67
CA SER A 770 14.04 -16.20 15.69
C SER A 770 13.54 -17.63 15.85
N ASP A 771 14.35 -18.59 15.43
CA ASP A 771 13.93 -19.97 15.21
C ASP A 771 14.51 -20.93 16.27
N ASP A 772 13.91 -22.11 16.46
CA ASP A 772 14.43 -23.16 17.35
C ASP A 772 14.65 -22.75 18.84
N ASN A 773 13.95 -21.72 19.33
CA ASN A 773 14.07 -21.26 20.71
C ASN A 773 13.07 -21.96 21.63
N THR A 774 13.41 -22.04 22.92
CA THR A 774 12.53 -22.54 23.98
C THR A 774 12.15 -21.42 24.94
N VAL A 775 10.85 -21.10 25.03
CA VAL A 775 10.29 -20.15 26.00
C VAL A 775 9.41 -20.91 26.97
N ARG A 776 9.86 -21.10 28.22
CA ARG A 776 9.12 -21.94 29.16
C ARG A 776 9.11 -21.49 30.61
N ILE A 777 8.02 -21.78 31.33
CA ILE A 777 7.92 -21.52 32.78
C ILE A 777 8.16 -20.03 33.10
N ASN A 778 7.73 -19.11 32.24
CA ASN A 778 7.79 -17.68 32.52
C ASN A 778 6.47 -17.19 33.13
N GLU A 779 6.55 -16.27 34.07
CA GLU A 779 5.40 -15.59 34.68
C GLU A 779 5.32 -14.16 34.13
N ILE A 780 4.28 -13.87 33.36
CA ILE A 780 4.09 -12.58 32.69
C ILE A 780 2.80 -11.93 33.20
N THR A 781 2.89 -10.73 33.75
CA THR A 781 1.74 -10.08 34.38
C THR A 781 1.58 -8.60 34.03
N LYS A 782 0.35 -8.16 33.74
CA LYS A 782 0.01 -6.73 33.51
C LYS A 782 0.87 -6.07 32.43
N CYS A 783 1.18 -6.81 31.37
CA CYS A 783 1.87 -6.29 30.18
C CYS A 783 0.83 -5.97 29.09
N ALA A 784 1.19 -5.14 28.10
CA ALA A 784 0.30 -4.93 26.96
C ALA A 784 0.22 -6.19 26.09
N HIS A 785 1.38 -6.76 25.72
CA HIS A 785 1.48 -8.08 25.12
C HIS A 785 2.29 -9.05 25.98
N GLY A 786 1.91 -10.33 25.95
CA GLY A 786 2.62 -11.41 26.60
C GLY A 786 3.77 -11.94 25.76
N ILE A 787 3.55 -13.04 25.05
CA ILE A 787 4.55 -13.68 24.18
C ILE A 787 4.17 -13.43 22.72
N LYS A 788 5.06 -12.82 21.94
CA LYS A 788 4.83 -12.55 20.52
C LYS A 788 5.88 -13.21 19.65
N LEU A 789 5.44 -13.88 18.59
CA LEU A 789 6.29 -14.43 17.54
C LEU A 789 5.94 -13.75 16.21
N TRP A 790 6.95 -13.26 15.51
CA TRP A 790 6.85 -12.76 14.13
C TRP A 790 7.87 -13.45 13.25
N PHE A 791 7.45 -13.96 12.10
CA PHE A 791 8.35 -14.61 11.13
C PHE A 791 9.27 -15.66 11.77
N SER A 792 8.78 -16.38 12.79
CA SER A 792 9.60 -17.28 13.62
C SER A 792 9.12 -18.72 13.50
N ARG A 793 10.05 -19.67 13.48
CA ARG A 793 9.78 -21.08 13.20
C ARG A 793 10.33 -22.03 14.26
N ASP A 794 9.68 -23.19 14.37
CA ASP A 794 10.18 -24.33 15.14
C ASP A 794 10.47 -24.04 16.64
N ASN A 795 9.84 -23.01 17.21
CA ASN A 795 9.99 -22.66 18.62
C ASN A 795 9.09 -23.50 19.52
N SER A 796 9.54 -23.77 20.76
CA SER A 796 8.76 -24.42 21.81
C SER A 796 8.34 -23.40 22.87
N ILE A 797 7.04 -23.10 22.94
CA ILE A 797 6.46 -22.18 23.92
C ILE A 797 5.61 -22.98 24.91
N SER A 798 6.09 -23.15 26.14
CA SER A 798 5.44 -24.08 27.07
C SER A 798 5.43 -23.72 28.54
N GLU A 799 4.39 -24.14 29.25
CA GLU A 799 4.29 -23.97 30.72
C GLU A 799 4.38 -22.51 31.20
N ASN A 800 4.13 -21.53 30.32
CA ASN A 800 4.13 -20.12 30.70
C ASN A 800 2.80 -19.73 31.33
N THR A 801 2.84 -18.79 32.28
CA THR A 801 1.65 -18.21 32.93
C THR A 801 1.54 -16.74 32.55
N LEU A 802 0.46 -16.37 31.86
CA LEU A 802 0.21 -15.03 31.33
C LEU A 802 -1.08 -14.47 31.91
N ILE A 803 -0.98 -13.41 32.71
CA ILE A 803 -2.09 -12.88 33.52
C ILE A 803 -2.32 -11.40 33.27
N LYS A 804 -3.58 -10.99 33.04
CA LYS A 804 -3.97 -9.58 32.89
C LYS A 804 -3.22 -8.86 31.77
N ILE A 805 -3.05 -9.54 30.65
CA ILE A 805 -2.48 -8.98 29.43
C ILE A 805 -3.55 -8.15 28.72
N THR A 806 -3.26 -6.89 28.42
CA THR A 806 -4.27 -5.94 27.91
C THR A 806 -4.43 -5.96 26.40
N GLN A 807 -3.68 -6.80 25.68
CA GLN A 807 -3.85 -7.09 24.26
C GLN A 807 -3.71 -8.61 24.07
N ASP A 808 -2.78 -9.08 23.24
CA ASP A 808 -2.52 -10.51 23.04
C ASP A 808 -1.68 -11.13 24.14
N GLY A 809 -2.26 -12.12 24.82
CA GLY A 809 -1.53 -13.05 25.67
C GLY A 809 -0.44 -13.75 24.86
N LEU A 810 -0.83 -14.51 23.84
CA LEU A 810 0.10 -15.21 22.97
C LEU A 810 -0.26 -14.95 21.50
N PHE A 811 0.64 -14.29 20.78
CA PHE A 811 0.45 -13.88 19.38
C PHE A 811 1.46 -14.57 18.47
N LEU A 812 0.98 -15.16 17.36
CA LEU A 812 1.83 -15.69 16.29
C LEU A 812 1.43 -15.06 14.97
N GLY A 813 2.31 -14.23 14.40
CA GLY A 813 2.15 -13.64 13.07
C GLY A 813 3.17 -14.22 12.10
N PHE A 814 2.74 -14.78 10.97
CA PHE A 814 3.63 -15.31 9.94
C PHE A 814 4.68 -16.31 10.51
N SER A 815 4.31 -17.05 11.56
CA SER A 815 5.22 -17.88 12.35
C SER A 815 4.78 -19.33 12.31
N GLU A 816 5.60 -20.19 11.72
CA GLU A 816 5.23 -21.55 11.29
C GLU A 816 5.88 -22.63 12.15
N HIS A 817 5.25 -23.81 12.26
CA HIS A 817 5.78 -25.00 12.92
C HIS A 817 6.15 -24.82 14.41
N ASN A 818 5.58 -23.85 15.12
CA ASN A 818 5.84 -23.67 16.55
C ASN A 818 4.97 -24.62 17.39
N HIS A 819 5.56 -25.11 18.47
CA HIS A 819 4.92 -26.01 19.44
C HIS A 819 4.48 -25.24 20.68
N ILE A 820 3.16 -25.00 20.79
CA ILE A 820 2.56 -24.23 21.88
C ILE A 820 1.86 -25.20 22.83
N HIS A 821 2.38 -25.41 24.04
CA HIS A 821 1.76 -26.38 24.93
C HIS A 821 1.80 -26.08 26.43
N ARG A 822 0.74 -26.45 27.15
CA ARG A 822 0.61 -26.28 28.61
C ARG A 822 0.73 -24.83 29.10
N ASN A 823 0.44 -23.85 28.27
CA ASN A 823 0.42 -22.45 28.70
C ASN A 823 -0.90 -22.13 29.40
N ASN A 824 -0.84 -21.27 30.43
CA ASN A 824 -2.01 -20.80 31.18
C ASN A 824 -2.20 -19.29 30.94
N LEU A 825 -3.27 -18.92 30.25
CA LEU A 825 -3.59 -17.55 29.84
C LEU A 825 -4.88 -17.12 30.57
N THR A 826 -4.76 -16.24 31.57
CA THR A 826 -5.86 -15.92 32.49
C THR A 826 -6.15 -14.41 32.57
N GLU A 827 -7.43 -14.03 32.49
CA GLU A 827 -7.87 -12.63 32.60
C GLU A 827 -7.22 -11.68 31.56
N ASN A 828 -6.87 -12.21 30.38
CA ASN A 828 -6.30 -11.44 29.28
C ASN A 828 -7.39 -10.86 28.38
N GLU A 829 -7.09 -9.79 27.63
CA GLU A 829 -7.99 -9.34 26.57
C GLU A 829 -8.10 -10.41 25.48
N ASN A 830 -6.98 -10.77 24.85
CA ASN A 830 -6.91 -11.89 23.92
C ASN A 830 -6.09 -13.04 24.53
N GLY A 831 -6.55 -14.28 24.38
CA GLY A 831 -5.79 -15.47 24.77
C GLY A 831 -4.70 -15.81 23.75
N ILE A 832 -4.99 -16.75 22.86
CA ILE A 832 -4.09 -17.16 21.77
C ILE A 832 -4.64 -16.68 20.44
N SER A 833 -3.85 -15.92 19.70
CA SER A 833 -4.18 -15.35 18.39
C SER A 833 -3.20 -15.86 17.34
N LEU A 834 -3.69 -16.56 16.31
CA LEU A 834 -2.89 -17.08 15.20
C LEU A 834 -3.20 -16.28 13.92
N TYR A 835 -2.19 -15.61 13.37
CA TYR A 835 -2.29 -14.79 12.16
C TYR A 835 -1.35 -15.33 11.09
N CYS A 836 -1.91 -15.70 9.94
CA CYS A 836 -1.15 -16.15 8.77
C CYS A 836 -0.06 -17.18 9.11
N SER A 837 -0.39 -18.19 9.92
CA SER A 837 0.57 -19.13 10.51
C SER A 837 0.06 -20.56 10.54
N THR A 838 0.91 -21.56 10.79
CA THR A 838 0.57 -22.98 11.02
C THR A 838 1.34 -23.52 12.22
N ASN A 839 0.65 -24.01 13.25
CA ASN A 839 1.27 -24.36 14.52
C ASN A 839 0.60 -25.57 15.19
N ILE A 840 1.28 -26.13 16.20
CA ILE A 840 0.83 -27.28 16.96
C ILE A 840 0.45 -26.82 18.38
N LEU A 841 -0.81 -27.01 18.78
CA LEU A 841 -1.32 -26.57 20.09
C LEU A 841 -1.78 -27.76 20.93
N ARG A 842 -1.30 -27.90 22.18
CA ARG A 842 -1.72 -28.96 23.12
C ARG A 842 -1.82 -28.44 24.56
N ASP A 843 -2.80 -28.91 25.33
CA ASP A 843 -2.94 -28.67 26.77
C ASP A 843 -2.96 -27.18 27.19
N ASN A 844 -3.25 -26.23 26.30
CA ASN A 844 -3.29 -24.81 26.65
C ASN A 844 -4.63 -24.44 27.30
N LYS A 845 -4.57 -23.61 28.35
CA LYS A 845 -5.73 -23.16 29.10
C LYS A 845 -5.92 -21.65 28.94
N MET A 846 -7.09 -21.26 28.45
CA MET A 846 -7.53 -19.87 28.35
C MET A 846 -8.71 -19.69 29.28
N ILE A 847 -8.55 -18.90 30.36
CA ILE A 847 -9.52 -18.82 31.46
C ILE A 847 -9.90 -17.36 31.70
N ASN A 848 -11.20 -17.06 31.65
CA ASN A 848 -11.74 -15.71 31.89
C ASN A 848 -11.10 -14.62 31.01
N ASN A 849 -10.66 -14.98 29.80
CA ASN A 849 -10.21 -13.99 28.82
C ASN A 849 -11.41 -13.34 28.16
N SER A 850 -11.29 -12.08 27.72
CA SER A 850 -12.36 -11.43 26.94
C SER A 850 -12.59 -12.16 25.61
N TYR A 851 -11.49 -12.51 24.92
CA TYR A 851 -11.50 -13.23 23.64
C TYR A 851 -10.40 -14.31 23.61
N SER A 852 -10.76 -15.56 23.88
CA SER A 852 -9.81 -16.62 24.19
C SER A 852 -9.00 -17.15 23.00
N PHE A 853 -9.63 -17.61 21.93
CA PHE A 853 -8.93 -18.24 20.81
C PHE A 853 -9.36 -17.65 19.47
N GLY A 854 -8.40 -17.46 18.55
CA GLY A 854 -8.70 -17.04 17.18
C GLY A 854 -7.64 -17.43 16.15
N VAL A 855 -8.09 -17.60 14.90
CA VAL A 855 -7.26 -17.93 13.74
C VAL A 855 -7.66 -17.03 12.57
N TYR A 856 -6.68 -16.41 11.94
CA TYR A 856 -6.86 -15.40 10.91
C TYR A 856 -5.92 -15.62 9.72
N GLY A 857 -6.42 -15.37 8.51
CA GLY A 857 -5.66 -15.51 7.28
C GLY A 857 -6.52 -15.31 6.04
N SER A 858 -5.89 -15.39 4.88
CA SER A 858 -6.57 -15.30 3.58
C SER A 858 -6.41 -16.58 2.77
N LEU A 859 -5.27 -17.27 2.90
CA LEU A 859 -4.95 -18.48 2.19
C LEU A 859 -5.30 -19.72 3.02
N ILE A 860 -5.59 -20.83 2.35
CA ILE A 860 -5.97 -22.07 3.02
C ILE A 860 -4.91 -22.53 4.02
N GLN A 861 -3.62 -22.39 3.69
CA GLN A 861 -2.53 -22.80 4.58
C GLN A 861 -2.58 -22.09 5.95
N ASN A 862 -3.00 -20.81 6.00
CA ASN A 862 -3.07 -20.05 7.25
C ASN A 862 -4.07 -20.63 8.27
N PHE A 863 -5.00 -21.47 7.81
CA PHE A 863 -6.01 -22.11 8.62
C PHE A 863 -5.69 -23.58 8.92
N ILE A 864 -4.60 -24.13 8.38
CA ILE A 864 -4.20 -25.52 8.66
C ILE A 864 -3.40 -25.56 9.96
N GLN A 865 -4.13 -25.63 11.08
CA GLN A 865 -3.56 -25.76 12.42
C GLN A 865 -3.66 -27.21 12.93
N ASP A 866 -2.65 -27.66 13.66
CA ASP A 866 -2.76 -28.91 14.43
C ASP A 866 -3.20 -28.58 15.87
N VAL A 867 -4.52 -28.53 16.09
CA VAL A 867 -5.15 -28.24 17.37
C VAL A 867 -6.02 -29.42 17.79
N ASP A 868 -5.81 -29.93 18.99
CA ASP A 868 -6.63 -31.00 19.56
C ASP A 868 -7.52 -30.50 20.72
N PRO A 869 -8.48 -31.33 21.19
CA PRO A 869 -9.39 -30.98 22.28
C PRO A 869 -8.74 -30.84 23.67
N SER A 870 -7.43 -31.06 23.83
CA SER A 870 -6.76 -30.81 25.10
C SER A 870 -6.60 -29.31 25.39
N ASN A 871 -6.70 -28.47 24.35
CA ASN A 871 -6.78 -27.03 24.50
C ASN A 871 -8.19 -26.61 24.93
N THR A 872 -8.30 -25.70 25.91
CA THR A 872 -9.59 -25.34 26.51
C THR A 872 -9.79 -23.84 26.63
N VAL A 873 -11.04 -23.41 26.41
CA VAL A 873 -11.57 -22.06 26.67
C VAL A 873 -12.57 -22.15 27.81
N ASP A 874 -12.28 -21.52 28.95
CA ASP A 874 -13.09 -21.63 30.17
C ASP A 874 -13.40 -23.10 30.52
N GLU A 875 -12.34 -23.93 30.51
CA GLU A 875 -12.39 -25.39 30.76
C GLU A 875 -13.17 -26.22 29.72
N ARG A 876 -13.64 -25.59 28.64
CA ARG A 876 -14.37 -26.24 27.53
C ARG A 876 -13.44 -26.56 26.35
N PRO A 877 -13.45 -27.78 25.79
CA PRO A 877 -12.54 -28.16 24.70
C PRO A 877 -12.68 -27.32 23.42
N ILE A 878 -11.56 -27.07 22.77
CA ILE A 878 -11.50 -26.54 21.40
C ILE A 878 -11.67 -27.69 20.40
N HIS A 879 -12.61 -27.54 19.47
CA HIS A 879 -12.78 -28.47 18.36
C HIS A 879 -12.36 -27.80 17.06
N TYR A 880 -11.25 -28.26 16.48
CA TYR A 880 -10.70 -27.77 15.23
C TYR A 880 -10.71 -28.90 14.20
N LEU A 881 -11.59 -28.79 13.20
CA LEU A 881 -11.91 -29.87 12.27
C LEU A 881 -11.49 -29.50 10.85
N ILE A 882 -10.57 -30.27 10.29
CA ILE A 882 -10.02 -30.06 8.95
C ILE A 882 -10.42 -31.23 8.03
N ASN A 883 -10.75 -30.93 6.77
CA ASN A 883 -11.03 -31.92 5.73
C ASN A 883 -12.16 -32.91 6.10
N ARG A 884 -13.24 -32.42 6.71
CA ARG A 884 -14.39 -33.24 7.12
C ARG A 884 -15.52 -33.19 6.10
N LYS A 885 -16.31 -34.26 6.03
CA LYS A 885 -17.46 -34.38 5.11
C LYS A 885 -18.69 -34.95 5.81
N GLY A 886 -19.84 -34.30 5.61
CA GLY A 886 -21.15 -34.86 5.97
C GLY A 886 -21.42 -35.07 7.46
N LEU A 887 -20.71 -34.36 8.34
CA LEU A 887 -20.86 -34.51 9.80
C LEU A 887 -22.05 -33.70 10.33
N THR A 888 -22.66 -34.17 11.41
CA THR A 888 -23.59 -33.38 12.22
C THR A 888 -22.98 -33.16 13.59
N LEU A 889 -22.85 -31.90 13.98
CA LEU A 889 -22.22 -31.40 15.19
C LEU A 889 -23.28 -30.65 16.02
N ASP A 890 -23.48 -31.07 17.26
CA ASP A 890 -24.47 -30.57 18.19
C ASP A 890 -24.03 -30.78 19.64
N ASP A 891 -24.86 -30.34 20.59
CA ASP A 891 -24.62 -30.45 22.03
C ASP A 891 -24.45 -31.89 22.54
N LYS A 892 -24.85 -32.90 21.74
CA LYS A 892 -24.69 -34.32 22.06
C LYS A 892 -23.41 -34.90 21.49
N THR A 893 -23.03 -34.48 20.29
CA THR A 893 -21.84 -34.98 19.58
C THR A 893 -20.57 -34.23 19.99
N LEU A 894 -20.67 -32.95 20.34
CA LEU A 894 -19.60 -32.11 20.88
C LEU A 894 -20.05 -31.39 22.17
N PRO A 895 -20.30 -32.13 23.27
CA PRO A 895 -20.75 -31.53 24.52
C PRO A 895 -19.70 -30.57 25.09
N ASN A 896 -20.15 -29.45 25.66
CA ASN A 896 -19.29 -28.44 26.29
C ASN A 896 -18.22 -27.88 25.35
N THR A 897 -18.54 -27.60 24.08
CA THR A 897 -17.59 -26.97 23.15
C THR A 897 -17.22 -25.55 23.61
N GLY A 898 -15.92 -25.25 23.64
CA GLY A 898 -15.38 -23.92 23.96
C GLY A 898 -15.20 -23.04 22.72
N TYR A 899 -14.70 -23.64 21.63
CA TYR A 899 -14.50 -23.01 20.32
C TYR A 899 -14.71 -24.04 19.22
N LEU A 900 -15.21 -23.61 18.05
CA LEU A 900 -15.40 -24.47 16.88
C LEU A 900 -14.81 -23.85 15.61
N GLY A 901 -13.78 -24.50 15.04
CA GLY A 901 -13.21 -24.16 13.74
C GLY A 901 -13.47 -25.28 12.73
N ILE A 902 -14.02 -24.95 11.57
CA ILE A 902 -14.31 -25.87 10.47
C ILE A 902 -13.55 -25.40 9.23
N ILE A 903 -12.55 -26.16 8.82
CA ILE A 903 -11.60 -25.76 7.79
C ILE A 903 -11.66 -26.76 6.64
N ASN A 904 -11.68 -26.26 5.41
CA ASN A 904 -11.66 -27.04 4.16
C ASN A 904 -12.63 -28.25 4.19
N SER A 905 -13.85 -28.02 4.65
CA SER A 905 -14.82 -29.08 4.92
C SER A 905 -16.09 -28.91 4.08
N THR A 906 -16.89 -29.97 3.94
CA THR A 906 -18.14 -29.87 3.18
C THR A 906 -19.30 -30.64 3.80
N GLY A 907 -20.53 -30.12 3.67
CA GLY A 907 -21.71 -30.85 4.16
C GLY A 907 -21.80 -30.92 5.69
N ILE A 908 -21.19 -30.00 6.42
CA ILE A 908 -21.20 -30.00 7.88
C ILE A 908 -22.48 -29.34 8.39
N LYS A 909 -23.16 -29.99 9.34
CA LYS A 909 -24.36 -29.43 10.00
C LYS A 909 -24.03 -29.11 11.44
N ILE A 910 -24.12 -27.85 11.84
CA ILE A 910 -23.82 -27.37 13.20
C ILE A 910 -25.13 -26.87 13.81
N LYS A 911 -25.52 -27.41 14.96
CA LYS A 911 -26.80 -27.04 15.58
C LYS A 911 -26.79 -27.04 17.11
N ASN A 912 -27.62 -26.19 17.71
CA ASN A 912 -27.87 -26.16 19.16
C ASN A 912 -26.63 -25.96 20.05
N LEU A 913 -25.55 -25.35 19.53
CA LEU A 913 -24.35 -25.04 20.33
C LEU A 913 -24.45 -23.65 20.96
N GLU A 914 -23.77 -23.50 22.10
CA GLU A 914 -23.59 -22.22 22.80
C GLU A 914 -22.09 -21.88 22.91
N LEU A 915 -21.69 -20.75 22.31
CA LEU A 915 -20.28 -20.37 22.15
C LEU A 915 -20.06 -18.92 22.57
N LYS A 916 -19.05 -18.67 23.39
CA LYS A 916 -18.75 -17.35 23.97
C LYS A 916 -17.31 -17.16 24.38
N ASN A 917 -16.89 -15.91 24.54
CA ASN A 917 -15.57 -15.48 25.00
C ASN A 917 -14.43 -15.90 24.06
N ASN A 918 -14.65 -15.85 22.75
CA ASN A 918 -13.66 -16.14 21.72
C ASN A 918 -13.45 -14.98 20.75
N GLN A 919 -12.37 -15.03 20.00
CA GLN A 919 -12.15 -14.09 18.92
C GLN A 919 -13.08 -14.39 17.75
N GLN A 920 -13.21 -15.66 17.33
CA GLN A 920 -14.36 -16.15 16.57
C GLN A 920 -15.22 -17.08 17.41
N GLY A 921 -16.53 -16.88 17.42
CA GLY A 921 -17.46 -17.87 17.98
C GLY A 921 -17.41 -19.17 17.17
N ILE A 922 -17.62 -19.07 15.85
CA ILE A 922 -17.41 -20.14 14.88
C ILE A 922 -16.63 -19.60 13.69
N LEU A 923 -15.61 -20.34 13.26
CA LEU A 923 -14.86 -20.09 12.03
C LEU A 923 -15.19 -21.15 10.97
N LEU A 924 -15.61 -20.69 9.79
CA LEU A 924 -15.69 -21.48 8.56
C LEU A 924 -14.68 -20.93 7.55
N ALA A 925 -13.58 -21.63 7.33
CA ALA A 925 -12.61 -21.27 6.30
C ALA A 925 -12.62 -22.32 5.18
N PHE A 926 -12.70 -21.88 3.92
CA PHE A 926 -12.75 -22.76 2.75
C PHE A 926 -13.82 -23.86 2.86
N THR A 927 -14.94 -23.57 3.53
CA THR A 927 -15.98 -24.58 3.84
C THR A 927 -17.17 -24.41 2.92
N GLN A 928 -17.72 -25.54 2.46
CA GLN A 928 -18.75 -25.56 1.43
C GLN A 928 -20.00 -26.33 1.83
N ASN A 929 -21.17 -25.94 1.31
CA ASN A 929 -22.41 -26.72 1.43
C ASN A 929 -22.76 -27.13 2.89
N SER A 930 -22.47 -26.26 3.85
CA SER A 930 -22.64 -26.53 5.29
C SER A 930 -23.80 -25.72 5.87
N THR A 931 -24.38 -26.17 6.98
CA THR A 931 -25.55 -25.53 7.62
C THR A 931 -25.28 -25.21 9.08
N LEU A 932 -25.54 -23.97 9.50
CA LEU A 932 -25.49 -23.51 10.88
C LEU A 932 -26.91 -23.14 11.32
N GLU A 933 -27.45 -23.83 12.32
CA GLU A 933 -28.83 -23.61 12.76
C GLU A 933 -29.04 -23.61 14.28
N ASN A 934 -29.93 -22.74 14.77
CA ASN A 934 -30.34 -22.68 16.18
C ASN A 934 -29.16 -22.50 17.16
N LEU A 935 -28.14 -21.74 16.77
CA LEU A 935 -26.97 -21.45 17.59
C LEU A 935 -27.23 -20.25 18.52
N LYS A 936 -26.60 -20.28 19.70
CA LYS A 936 -26.54 -19.14 20.63
C LYS A 936 -25.09 -18.71 20.77
N ILE A 937 -24.75 -17.56 20.19
CA ILE A 937 -23.37 -17.06 20.20
C ILE A 937 -23.37 -15.72 20.92
N SER A 938 -22.50 -15.54 21.92
CA SER A 938 -22.41 -14.28 22.64
C SER A 938 -21.02 -13.90 23.08
N ASP A 939 -20.77 -12.61 23.30
CA ASP A 939 -19.53 -12.13 23.94
C ASP A 939 -18.26 -12.59 23.18
N ASN A 940 -18.30 -12.54 21.84
CA ASN A 940 -17.16 -12.83 20.97
C ASN A 940 -16.77 -11.58 20.19
N ARG A 941 -15.54 -11.52 19.66
CA ARG A 941 -15.13 -10.44 18.75
C ARG A 941 -15.88 -10.58 17.42
N ILE A 942 -15.84 -11.76 16.81
CA ILE A 942 -16.62 -12.15 15.63
C ILE A 942 -17.54 -13.31 16.02
N GLY A 943 -18.81 -13.26 15.65
CA GLY A 943 -19.79 -14.30 15.99
C GLY A 943 -19.62 -15.54 15.11
N ILE A 944 -19.89 -15.37 13.82
CA ILE A 944 -19.70 -16.37 12.77
C ILE A 944 -18.86 -15.75 11.66
N GLU A 945 -17.69 -16.33 11.38
CA GLU A 945 -16.78 -15.88 10.34
C GLU A 945 -16.73 -16.89 9.19
N LEU A 946 -16.91 -16.42 7.96
CA LEU A 946 -16.77 -17.17 6.72
C LEU A 946 -15.63 -16.56 5.90
N VAL A 947 -14.60 -17.35 5.63
CA VAL A 947 -13.46 -16.95 4.77
C VAL A 947 -13.40 -17.89 3.58
N ASN A 948 -13.37 -17.36 2.35
CA ASN A 948 -13.31 -18.14 1.11
C ASN A 948 -14.30 -19.32 1.08
N SER A 949 -15.49 -19.13 1.65
CA SER A 949 -16.46 -20.20 1.88
C SER A 949 -17.69 -20.03 0.99
N SER A 950 -18.30 -21.14 0.58
CA SER A 950 -19.40 -21.09 -0.40
C SER A 950 -20.56 -22.02 -0.16
N GLU A 951 -21.75 -21.66 -0.66
CA GLU A 951 -22.94 -22.52 -0.62
C GLU A 951 -23.39 -22.91 0.80
N ASN A 952 -23.03 -22.13 1.82
CA ASN A 952 -23.42 -22.40 3.21
C ASN A 952 -24.75 -21.74 3.57
N LEU A 953 -25.48 -22.35 4.52
CA LEU A 953 -26.76 -21.86 5.03
C LEU A 953 -26.64 -21.52 6.53
N ILE A 954 -26.81 -20.25 6.88
CA ILE A 954 -26.77 -19.75 8.26
C ILE A 954 -28.19 -19.31 8.63
N ARG A 955 -28.86 -20.06 9.52
CA ARG A 955 -30.27 -19.80 9.84
C ARG A 955 -30.69 -19.90 11.29
N ASN A 956 -31.71 -19.15 11.68
CA ASN A 956 -32.33 -19.25 13.02
C ASN A 956 -31.35 -19.09 14.19
N ASN A 957 -30.25 -18.35 13.99
CA ASN A 957 -29.25 -18.15 15.03
C ASN A 957 -29.53 -16.88 15.83
N VAL A 958 -29.15 -16.90 17.11
CA VAL A 958 -29.27 -15.74 18.01
C VAL A 958 -27.88 -15.31 18.44
N LEU A 959 -27.47 -14.12 17.99
CA LEU A 959 -26.16 -13.55 18.24
C LEU A 959 -26.30 -12.30 19.13
N ARG A 960 -25.52 -12.21 20.21
CA ARG A 960 -25.62 -11.14 21.22
C ARG A 960 -24.27 -10.64 21.71
N ASN A 961 -24.12 -9.35 22.01
CA ASN A 961 -22.89 -8.80 22.60
C ASN A 961 -21.61 -9.11 21.79
N ILE A 962 -21.67 -9.04 20.46
CA ILE A 962 -20.55 -9.35 19.58
C ILE A 962 -20.12 -8.10 18.81
N GLU A 963 -18.82 -7.89 18.60
CA GLU A 963 -18.33 -6.72 17.84
C GLU A 963 -18.71 -6.81 16.35
N LEU A 964 -18.60 -7.99 15.74
CA LEU A 964 -19.05 -8.27 14.37
C LEU A 964 -19.85 -9.58 14.32
N ASN A 965 -21.18 -9.52 14.14
CA ASN A 965 -22.01 -10.72 14.35
C ASN A 965 -21.77 -11.78 13.26
N ILE A 966 -21.96 -11.43 11.99
CA ILE A 966 -21.71 -12.35 10.86
C ILE A 966 -20.78 -11.66 9.86
N HIS A 967 -19.63 -12.27 9.59
CA HIS A 967 -18.61 -11.75 8.68
C HIS A 967 -18.36 -12.72 7.52
N LEU A 968 -18.45 -12.21 6.29
CA LEU A 968 -18.09 -12.94 5.07
C LEU A 968 -16.94 -12.20 4.37
N GLN A 969 -15.82 -12.89 4.19
CA GLN A 969 -14.68 -12.42 3.43
C GLN A 969 -14.44 -13.33 2.23
N SER A 970 -14.33 -12.74 1.04
CA SER A 970 -14.05 -13.44 -0.21
C SER A 970 -14.96 -14.66 -0.46
N SER A 971 -16.20 -14.59 0.03
CA SER A 971 -17.10 -15.73 0.14
C SER A 971 -18.26 -15.60 -0.85
N SER A 972 -18.79 -16.74 -1.33
CA SER A 972 -19.79 -16.71 -2.40
C SER A 972 -20.94 -17.70 -2.27
N LYS A 973 -22.12 -17.37 -2.82
CA LYS A 973 -23.29 -18.27 -2.84
C LYS A 973 -23.79 -18.72 -1.45
N ASN A 974 -23.47 -18.00 -0.38
CA ASN A 974 -23.97 -18.32 0.95
C ASN A 974 -25.35 -17.71 1.18
N THR A 975 -26.17 -18.33 2.02
CA THR A 975 -27.50 -17.86 2.42
C THR A 975 -27.53 -17.60 3.92
N ILE A 976 -27.81 -16.35 4.31
CA ILE A 976 -27.95 -15.89 5.69
C ILE A 976 -29.43 -15.54 5.89
N VAL A 977 -30.17 -16.35 6.65
CA VAL A 977 -31.63 -16.24 6.72
C VAL A 977 -32.20 -16.40 8.13
N ASP A 978 -33.22 -15.63 8.51
CA ASP A 978 -33.93 -15.79 9.79
C ASP A 978 -33.03 -15.67 11.04
N ASN A 979 -31.94 -14.90 10.99
CA ASN A 979 -31.06 -14.69 12.16
C ASN A 979 -31.46 -13.44 12.96
N LYS A 980 -31.28 -13.50 14.28
CA LYS A 980 -31.54 -12.39 15.20
C LYS A 980 -30.24 -11.90 15.84
N LEU A 981 -29.85 -10.67 15.51
CA LEU A 981 -28.58 -10.05 15.92
C LEU A 981 -28.87 -8.86 16.83
N MET A 982 -28.33 -8.86 18.07
CA MET A 982 -28.64 -7.84 19.08
C MET A 982 -27.41 -7.33 19.87
N PHE A 983 -27.30 -6.00 19.97
CA PHE A 983 -26.58 -5.13 20.93
C PHE A 983 -25.18 -5.48 21.48
N LYS A 984 -24.22 -4.55 21.28
CA LYS A 984 -23.34 -3.83 22.25
C LYS A 984 -22.93 -2.49 21.60
N LEU A 985 -22.45 -1.51 22.39
CA LEU A 985 -21.69 -0.37 21.85
C LEU A 985 -20.58 -0.86 20.90
N PHE A 986 -20.45 -0.24 19.71
CA PHE A 986 -19.45 -0.55 18.67
C PHE A 986 -19.67 -1.82 17.83
N THR A 987 -20.88 -2.37 17.79
CA THR A 987 -21.23 -3.56 16.99
C THR A 987 -21.58 -3.29 15.51
N THR A 988 -21.14 -4.18 14.63
CA THR A 988 -21.66 -4.40 13.26
C THR A 988 -22.52 -5.67 13.21
N GLY A 989 -23.67 -5.59 12.53
CA GLY A 989 -24.56 -6.74 12.32
C GLY A 989 -24.00 -7.74 11.32
N ILE A 990 -24.13 -7.47 10.02
CA ILE A 990 -23.65 -8.35 8.95
C ILE A 990 -22.64 -7.59 8.09
N GLU A 991 -21.47 -8.16 7.86
CA GLU A 991 -20.46 -7.61 6.96
C GLU A 991 -20.14 -8.59 5.84
N LEU A 992 -20.22 -8.10 4.60
CA LEU A 992 -19.70 -8.78 3.42
C LEU A 992 -18.56 -7.94 2.86
N LYS A 993 -17.42 -8.59 2.65
CA LYS A 993 -16.21 -8.00 2.08
C LYS A 993 -15.72 -8.87 0.92
N ASP A 994 -15.44 -8.24 -0.22
CA ASP A 994 -14.92 -8.89 -1.44
C ASP A 994 -15.76 -10.13 -1.84
N SER A 995 -17.07 -10.09 -1.57
CA SER A 995 -17.95 -11.27 -1.58
C SER A 995 -19.04 -11.15 -2.66
N LYS A 996 -19.44 -12.28 -3.25
CA LYS A 996 -20.34 -12.31 -4.42
C LYS A 996 -21.43 -13.37 -4.39
N TYR A 997 -22.57 -13.08 -5.00
CA TYR A 997 -23.69 -14.03 -5.15
C TYR A 997 -24.29 -14.57 -3.83
N ASN A 998 -24.12 -13.87 -2.72
CA ASN A 998 -24.71 -14.25 -1.43
C ASN A 998 -26.15 -13.74 -1.31
N VAL A 999 -26.93 -14.40 -0.46
CA VAL A 999 -28.32 -14.04 -0.14
C VAL A 999 -28.40 -13.72 1.35
N VAL A 1000 -28.77 -12.49 1.68
CA VAL A 1000 -29.05 -12.04 3.05
C VAL A 1000 -30.54 -11.72 3.13
N MET A 1001 -31.29 -12.60 3.80
CA MET A 1001 -32.75 -12.56 3.77
C MET A 1001 -33.39 -12.64 5.14
N ASN A 1002 -34.42 -11.84 5.41
CA ASN A 1002 -35.24 -11.97 6.63
C ASN A 1002 -34.44 -11.99 7.95
N ASN A 1003 -33.33 -11.26 8.01
CA ASN A 1003 -32.56 -11.11 9.25
C ASN A 1003 -33.07 -9.90 10.03
N SER A 1004 -33.08 -10.01 11.36
CA SER A 1004 -33.40 -8.92 12.27
C SER A 1004 -32.11 -8.42 12.90
N VAL A 1005 -31.73 -7.18 12.56
CA VAL A 1005 -30.53 -6.52 13.09
C VAL A 1005 -30.96 -5.24 13.81
N SER A 1006 -30.76 -5.21 15.12
CA SER A 1006 -31.19 -4.09 15.94
C SER A 1006 -30.12 -3.56 16.86
N GLU A 1007 -30.18 -2.25 17.12
CA GLU A 1007 -29.36 -1.56 18.13
C GLU A 1007 -27.84 -1.71 17.91
N SER A 1008 -27.40 -1.69 16.65
CA SER A 1008 -25.98 -1.77 16.25
C SER A 1008 -25.43 -0.40 15.79
N VAL A 1009 -24.11 -0.23 15.73
CA VAL A 1009 -23.52 0.96 15.09
C VAL A 1009 -23.77 0.90 13.59
N VAL A 1010 -23.49 -0.24 12.96
CA VAL A 1010 -23.85 -0.47 11.57
C VAL A 1010 -24.69 -1.74 11.46
N GLY A 1011 -25.85 -1.65 10.81
CA GLY A 1011 -26.72 -2.81 10.58
C GLY A 1011 -26.08 -3.80 9.61
N ILE A 1012 -25.82 -3.36 8.38
CA ILE A 1012 -25.14 -4.15 7.34
C ILE A 1012 -24.03 -3.33 6.69
N ILE A 1013 -22.86 -3.94 6.47
CA ILE A 1013 -21.72 -3.39 5.72
C ILE A 1013 -21.52 -4.21 4.45
N LEU A 1014 -21.46 -3.55 3.30
CA LEU A 1014 -20.99 -4.11 2.04
C LEU A 1014 -19.73 -3.39 1.60
N TYR A 1015 -18.64 -4.12 1.42
CA TYR A 1015 -17.37 -3.56 0.99
C TYR A 1015 -16.85 -4.32 -0.24
N SER A 1016 -16.73 -3.62 -1.37
CA SER A 1016 -16.25 -4.20 -2.64
C SER A 1016 -16.97 -5.51 -3.04
N CYS A 1017 -18.31 -5.51 -2.99
CA CYS A 1017 -19.15 -6.70 -3.18
C CYS A 1017 -19.96 -6.65 -4.48
N GLU A 1018 -20.21 -7.83 -5.07
CA GLU A 1018 -20.90 -7.92 -6.37
C GLU A 1018 -22.05 -8.93 -6.40
N ASN A 1019 -23.14 -8.58 -7.08
CA ASN A 1019 -24.24 -9.50 -7.42
C ASN A 1019 -24.86 -10.23 -6.21
N ASN A 1020 -24.94 -9.60 -5.03
CA ASN A 1020 -25.58 -10.16 -3.84
C ASN A 1020 -27.06 -9.72 -3.72
N TYR A 1021 -27.87 -10.49 -2.98
CA TYR A 1021 -29.28 -10.21 -2.73
C TYR A 1021 -29.50 -9.84 -1.26
N PHE A 1022 -30.07 -8.67 -1.01
CA PHE A 1022 -30.45 -8.19 0.34
C PHE A 1022 -31.95 -7.95 0.36
N VAL A 1023 -32.69 -8.88 0.97
CA VAL A 1023 -34.15 -8.92 0.83
C VAL A 1023 -34.86 -9.19 2.15
N GLU A 1024 -35.99 -8.55 2.40
CA GLU A 1024 -36.83 -8.84 3.57
C GLU A 1024 -36.15 -8.61 4.94
N ASN A 1025 -34.98 -7.97 5.00
CA ASN A 1025 -34.29 -7.75 6.28
C ASN A 1025 -34.92 -6.60 7.06
N THR A 1026 -34.91 -6.69 8.39
CA THR A 1026 -35.37 -5.63 9.28
C THR A 1026 -34.20 -5.04 10.05
N LEU A 1027 -33.86 -3.79 9.72
CA LEU A 1027 -32.76 -3.03 10.31
C LEU A 1027 -33.35 -1.90 11.17
N GLU A 1028 -33.41 -2.10 12.48
CA GLU A 1028 -34.12 -1.21 13.41
C GLU A 1028 -33.20 -0.60 14.46
N ALA A 1029 -33.33 0.70 14.71
CA ALA A 1029 -32.59 1.41 15.77
C ALA A 1029 -31.04 1.32 15.66
N ASN A 1030 -30.51 1.18 14.45
CA ASN A 1030 -29.07 1.24 14.17
C ASN A 1030 -28.60 2.69 13.99
N LEU A 1031 -27.31 2.99 14.23
CA LEU A 1031 -26.78 4.34 13.97
C LEU A 1031 -26.63 4.60 12.46
N VAL A 1032 -26.15 3.60 11.73
CA VAL A 1032 -26.18 3.51 10.26
C VAL A 1032 -26.90 2.22 9.91
N THR A 1033 -28.00 2.25 9.15
CA THR A 1033 -28.70 0.99 8.82
C THR A 1033 -27.94 0.19 7.76
N LEU A 1034 -27.51 0.83 6.66
CA LEU A 1034 -26.69 0.21 5.61
C LEU A 1034 -25.47 1.06 5.24
N TYR A 1035 -24.29 0.44 5.24
CA TYR A 1035 -23.03 1.04 4.80
C TYR A 1035 -22.54 0.37 3.51
N LEU A 1036 -22.16 1.19 2.53
CA LEU A 1036 -21.68 0.78 1.21
C LEU A 1036 -20.29 1.38 0.97
N GLY A 1037 -19.25 0.55 0.90
CA GLY A 1037 -17.86 0.97 0.69
C GLY A 1037 -17.20 0.29 -0.52
N GLY A 1038 -16.21 0.95 -1.13
CA GLY A 1038 -15.41 0.37 -2.20
C GLY A 1038 -16.14 0.31 -3.56
N PHE A 1039 -15.92 -0.76 -4.32
CA PHE A 1039 -16.53 -0.97 -5.64
C PHE A 1039 -17.71 -1.94 -5.56
N LEU A 1040 -18.94 -1.43 -5.62
CA LEU A 1040 -20.17 -2.21 -5.41
C LEU A 1040 -21.02 -2.22 -6.68
N VAL A 1041 -21.19 -3.39 -7.31
CA VAL A 1041 -21.92 -3.50 -8.58
C VAL A 1041 -22.91 -4.67 -8.57
N GLY A 1042 -24.11 -4.43 -9.10
CA GLY A 1042 -25.07 -5.49 -9.41
C GLY A 1042 -25.78 -6.10 -8.19
N ASN A 1043 -25.63 -5.52 -6.99
CA ASN A 1043 -26.37 -5.99 -5.83
C ASN A 1043 -27.84 -5.58 -5.93
N LEU A 1044 -28.74 -6.47 -5.48
CA LEU A 1044 -30.18 -6.29 -5.54
C LEU A 1044 -30.76 -6.17 -4.12
N ILE A 1045 -31.31 -5.00 -3.81
CA ILE A 1045 -31.71 -4.57 -2.47
C ILE A 1045 -33.18 -4.15 -2.51
N TYR A 1046 -34.11 -5.00 -2.06
CA TYR A 1046 -35.55 -4.67 -2.07
C TYR A 1046 -36.28 -5.36 -0.91
N HIS A 1047 -37.47 -4.87 -0.56
CA HIS A 1047 -38.30 -5.39 0.53
C HIS A 1047 -37.66 -5.35 1.92
N ASN A 1048 -36.63 -4.52 2.14
CA ASN A 1048 -36.04 -4.35 3.46
C ASN A 1048 -36.79 -3.26 4.24
N ASN A 1049 -36.76 -3.37 5.58
CA ASN A 1049 -37.29 -2.40 6.52
C ASN A 1049 -36.15 -1.60 7.14
N PHE A 1050 -35.92 -0.38 6.65
CA PHE A 1050 -34.95 0.57 7.20
C PHE A 1050 -35.63 1.49 8.21
N ILE A 1051 -35.48 1.20 9.51
CA ILE A 1051 -36.25 1.82 10.59
C ILE A 1051 -35.33 2.57 11.58
N GLY A 1052 -35.50 3.89 11.68
CA GLY A 1052 -34.84 4.74 12.67
C GLY A 1052 -34.85 6.23 12.32
N GLU A 1053 -34.40 7.04 13.27
CA GLU A 1053 -34.21 8.50 13.13
C GLU A 1053 -32.74 8.86 12.77
N ASN A 1054 -31.91 7.85 12.45
CA ASN A 1054 -30.47 8.00 12.18
C ASN A 1054 -30.17 7.83 10.68
N ILE A 1055 -28.90 7.65 10.30
CA ILE A 1055 -28.48 7.56 8.90
C ILE A 1055 -28.98 6.24 8.31
N GLN A 1056 -29.85 6.30 7.30
CA GLN A 1056 -30.31 5.10 6.60
C GLN A 1056 -29.18 4.51 5.76
N ILE A 1057 -28.54 5.32 4.91
CA ILE A 1057 -27.47 4.86 4.02
C ILE A 1057 -26.25 5.74 4.15
N PHE A 1058 -25.07 5.11 4.19
CA PHE A 1058 -23.78 5.76 4.06
C PHE A 1058 -22.99 5.13 2.91
N ILE A 1059 -22.54 5.94 1.95
CA ILE A 1059 -21.82 5.49 0.74
C ILE A 1059 -20.42 6.11 0.71
N LEU A 1060 -19.41 5.26 0.51
CA LEU A 1060 -18.00 5.64 0.37
C LEU A 1060 -17.34 4.84 -0.76
N GLY A 1061 -17.48 5.29 -2.00
CA GLY A 1061 -16.93 4.61 -3.18
C GLY A 1061 -17.88 4.67 -4.38
N ILE A 1062 -17.65 3.81 -5.37
CA ILE A 1062 -18.52 3.68 -6.55
C ILE A 1062 -19.55 2.59 -6.28
N SER A 1063 -20.83 2.95 -6.33
CA SER A 1063 -21.96 2.06 -6.06
C SER A 1063 -22.97 2.10 -7.21
N LEU A 1064 -23.17 0.97 -7.88
CA LEU A 1064 -24.15 0.74 -8.95
C LEU A 1064 -25.04 -0.45 -8.59
N ASN A 1065 -26.11 -0.19 -7.83
CA ASN A 1065 -26.97 -1.23 -7.29
C ASN A 1065 -28.45 -1.00 -7.66
N THR A 1066 -29.25 -2.07 -7.59
CA THR A 1066 -30.70 -2.01 -7.84
C THR A 1066 -31.45 -2.02 -6.51
N TRP A 1067 -32.35 -1.05 -6.31
CA TRP A 1067 -33.00 -0.79 -5.02
C TRP A 1067 -34.49 -1.13 -4.97
N ASP A 1068 -35.00 -1.79 -6.01
CA ASP A 1068 -36.40 -2.19 -6.09
C ASP A 1068 -36.57 -3.43 -6.98
N LYS A 1069 -37.74 -4.07 -6.89
CA LYS A 1069 -38.11 -5.21 -7.74
C LYS A 1069 -39.13 -4.82 -8.82
N GLY A 1070 -39.24 -3.54 -9.13
CA GLY A 1070 -40.23 -3.01 -10.07
C GLY A 1070 -41.67 -3.10 -9.58
N TYR A 1071 -42.60 -2.52 -10.35
CA TYR A 1071 -44.04 -2.60 -10.09
C TYR A 1071 -44.63 -3.96 -10.52
N PRO A 1072 -45.61 -4.54 -9.79
CA PRO A 1072 -46.20 -4.07 -8.53
C PRO A 1072 -45.46 -4.57 -7.27
N SER A 1073 -44.27 -5.15 -7.43
CA SER A 1073 -43.53 -5.74 -6.31
C SER A 1073 -43.07 -4.68 -5.30
N GLY A 1074 -42.69 -3.49 -5.78
CA GLY A 1074 -42.18 -2.41 -4.93
C GLY A 1074 -40.69 -2.53 -4.57
N GLY A 1075 -40.24 -1.58 -3.76
CA GLY A 1075 -38.87 -1.40 -3.30
C GLY A 1075 -38.73 -1.67 -1.80
N ASN A 1076 -38.08 -0.76 -1.07
CA ASN A 1076 -37.83 -0.88 0.36
C ASN A 1076 -38.75 0.04 1.17
N TYR A 1077 -38.92 -0.27 2.45
CA TYR A 1077 -39.55 0.63 3.41
C TYR A 1077 -38.47 1.49 4.09
N TRP A 1078 -38.72 2.81 4.10
CA TRP A 1078 -37.84 3.80 4.69
C TRP A 1078 -38.63 4.60 5.73
N SER A 1079 -38.21 4.57 7.00
CA SER A 1079 -38.95 5.28 8.06
C SER A 1079 -38.91 6.81 7.93
N ASP A 1080 -37.98 7.35 7.15
CA ASP A 1080 -37.81 8.77 6.84
C ASP A 1080 -38.44 9.17 5.50
N TYR A 1081 -39.06 8.25 4.76
CA TYR A 1081 -39.75 8.60 3.52
C TYR A 1081 -41.05 9.36 3.79
N THR A 1082 -41.11 10.59 3.29
CA THR A 1082 -42.25 11.50 3.48
C THR A 1082 -43.13 11.63 2.23
N GLY A 1083 -43.03 10.69 1.28
CA GLY A 1083 -43.85 10.70 0.07
C GLY A 1083 -45.33 10.46 0.34
N ILE A 1084 -46.13 10.55 -0.71
CA ILE A 1084 -47.58 10.30 -0.67
C ILE A 1084 -47.91 9.14 -1.61
N ASP A 1085 -49.06 8.52 -1.37
CA ASP A 1085 -49.63 7.45 -2.20
C ASP A 1085 -51.02 7.88 -2.64
N ARG A 1086 -51.10 8.37 -3.88
CA ARG A 1086 -52.32 8.80 -4.57
C ARG A 1086 -52.46 8.17 -5.95
N TYR A 1087 -51.35 7.69 -6.51
CA TYR A 1087 -51.27 7.10 -7.82
C TYR A 1087 -50.76 5.66 -7.73
N SER A 1088 -50.96 4.94 -8.83
CA SER A 1088 -50.64 3.54 -8.98
C SER A 1088 -50.10 3.26 -10.37
N GLY A 1089 -49.75 2.00 -10.64
CA GLY A 1089 -49.24 1.55 -11.93
C GLY A 1089 -47.72 1.71 -12.07
N PRO A 1090 -47.12 1.19 -13.17
CA PRO A 1090 -45.66 1.14 -13.33
C PRO A 1090 -44.97 2.50 -13.31
N SER A 1091 -45.68 3.57 -13.66
CA SER A 1091 -45.17 4.94 -13.68
C SER A 1091 -45.69 5.79 -12.52
N GLN A 1092 -46.44 5.19 -11.58
CA GLN A 1092 -47.05 5.88 -10.43
C GLN A 1092 -47.81 7.15 -10.84
N ASN A 1093 -48.65 7.03 -11.87
CA ASN A 1093 -49.42 8.13 -12.46
C ASN A 1093 -50.89 7.80 -12.74
N GLU A 1094 -51.33 6.58 -12.45
CA GLU A 1094 -52.72 6.16 -12.57
C GLU A 1094 -53.46 6.42 -11.26
N SER A 1095 -54.64 7.06 -11.27
CA SER A 1095 -55.34 7.39 -10.01
C SER A 1095 -55.72 6.14 -9.22
N GLY A 1096 -55.29 6.05 -7.96
CA GLY A 1096 -55.52 4.89 -7.09
C GLY A 1096 -54.41 4.76 -6.06
N ARG A 1097 -54.68 4.14 -4.91
CA ARG A 1097 -53.65 3.85 -3.91
C ARG A 1097 -53.25 2.39 -3.97
N ASP A 1098 -51.95 2.11 -4.01
CA ASP A 1098 -51.43 0.73 -4.09
C ASP A 1098 -50.41 0.39 -2.99
N GLY A 1099 -50.13 1.33 -2.07
CA GLY A 1099 -49.16 1.14 -0.99
C GLY A 1099 -47.71 1.38 -1.39
N ILE A 1100 -47.46 1.83 -2.63
CA ILE A 1100 -46.17 2.31 -3.14
C ILE A 1100 -46.22 3.84 -3.17
N GLY A 1101 -45.08 4.47 -2.88
CA GLY A 1101 -44.97 5.92 -2.90
C GLY A 1101 -44.90 6.48 -4.32
N ASP A 1102 -45.65 7.56 -4.56
CA ASP A 1102 -45.75 8.23 -5.86
C ASP A 1102 -44.41 8.82 -6.36
N THR A 1103 -43.44 9.03 -5.45
CA THR A 1103 -42.14 9.62 -5.77
C THR A 1103 -40.97 8.71 -5.38
N PRO A 1104 -39.94 8.54 -6.22
CA PRO A 1104 -38.75 7.76 -5.86
C PRO A 1104 -38.04 8.26 -4.60
N TYR A 1105 -37.49 7.35 -3.79
CA TYR A 1105 -36.55 7.68 -2.71
C TYR A 1105 -35.15 7.81 -3.31
N LYS A 1106 -34.59 9.03 -3.30
CA LYS A 1106 -33.27 9.32 -3.85
C LYS A 1106 -32.19 9.00 -2.83
N ILE A 1107 -31.26 8.11 -3.19
CA ILE A 1107 -30.15 7.70 -2.34
C ILE A 1107 -28.92 8.55 -2.67
N ASP A 1108 -28.52 8.57 -3.94
CA ASP A 1108 -27.50 9.47 -4.49
C ASP A 1108 -27.75 9.77 -5.99
N GLN A 1109 -26.74 10.22 -6.73
CA GLN A 1109 -26.86 10.54 -8.17
C GLN A 1109 -27.01 9.29 -9.07
N LEU A 1110 -26.57 8.13 -8.60
CA LEU A 1110 -26.54 6.86 -9.36
C LEU A 1110 -27.53 5.83 -8.80
N ASN A 1111 -28.05 6.03 -7.59
CA ASN A 1111 -28.88 5.10 -6.84
C ASN A 1111 -30.21 5.75 -6.43
N GLN A 1112 -31.32 5.08 -6.77
CA GLN A 1112 -32.66 5.46 -6.32
C GLN A 1112 -33.52 4.21 -6.14
N ASP A 1113 -34.36 4.21 -5.12
CA ASP A 1113 -35.48 3.29 -5.00
C ASP A 1113 -36.68 3.90 -5.71
N ARG A 1114 -37.10 3.30 -6.83
CA ARG A 1114 -38.17 3.86 -7.67
C ARG A 1114 -39.56 3.62 -7.10
N TYR A 1115 -39.71 2.66 -6.20
CA TYR A 1115 -40.99 2.20 -5.69
C TYR A 1115 -40.97 2.05 -4.16
N PRO A 1116 -40.63 3.11 -3.41
CA PRO A 1116 -40.54 3.03 -1.95
C PRO A 1116 -41.88 2.63 -1.34
N LEU A 1117 -41.87 1.76 -0.34
CA LEU A 1117 -43.08 1.23 0.29
C LEU A 1117 -43.64 2.22 1.33
N MET A 1118 -44.97 2.37 1.36
CA MET A 1118 -45.66 3.27 2.31
C MET A 1118 -45.81 2.67 3.72
N SER A 1119 -45.62 1.37 3.85
CA SER A 1119 -45.67 0.65 5.11
C SER A 1119 -44.55 -0.37 5.18
N ARG A 1120 -44.19 -0.79 6.40
CA ARG A 1120 -43.17 -1.83 6.62
C ARG A 1120 -43.47 -3.03 5.73
N TRP A 1121 -42.45 -3.55 5.06
CA TRP A 1121 -42.54 -4.83 4.40
C TRP A 1121 -42.88 -5.90 5.44
N VAL A 1122 -43.99 -6.58 5.20
CA VAL A 1122 -44.40 -7.76 5.94
C VAL A 1122 -44.42 -8.89 4.95
N ARG A 1123 -43.64 -9.94 5.24
CA ARG A 1123 -43.66 -11.14 4.43
C ARG A 1123 -45.08 -11.70 4.46
N LYS A 1124 -45.62 -12.08 3.31
CA LYS A 1124 -46.93 -12.74 3.24
C LYS A 1124 -46.70 -14.24 3.10
N LEU A 1125 -47.17 -15.02 4.07
CA LEU A 1125 -47.21 -16.48 3.90
C LEU A 1125 -48.29 -16.80 2.87
N LYS A 1126 -47.94 -17.56 1.82
CA LYS A 1126 -48.90 -17.93 0.77
C LYS A 1126 -50.12 -18.71 1.31
N THR A 1127 -49.97 -19.32 2.48
CA THR A 1127 -51.00 -20.09 3.19
C THR A 1127 -51.73 -19.29 4.27
N ASP A 1128 -51.31 -18.05 4.53
CA ASP A 1128 -52.04 -17.08 5.36
C ASP A 1128 -53.04 -16.36 4.46
N LEU A 1129 -54.24 -16.93 4.39
CA LEU A 1129 -55.29 -16.55 3.45
C LEU A 1129 -56.12 -15.38 3.98
N ASN A 1130 -56.15 -15.16 5.29
CA ASN A 1130 -56.78 -13.99 5.88
C ASN A 1130 -55.80 -12.80 6.04
N ASN A 1131 -54.51 -13.01 5.75
CA ASN A 1131 -53.41 -12.05 5.88
C ASN A 1131 -53.30 -11.49 7.32
N ASP A 1132 -53.56 -12.31 8.34
CA ASP A 1132 -53.43 -11.90 9.76
C ASP A 1132 -52.00 -12.10 10.31
N GLY A 1133 -51.10 -12.64 9.50
CA GLY A 1133 -49.71 -12.91 9.84
C GLY A 1133 -49.49 -14.27 10.51
N GLU A 1134 -50.52 -15.10 10.68
CA GLU A 1134 -50.41 -16.44 11.27
C GLU A 1134 -51.28 -17.45 10.52
N VAL A 1135 -50.66 -18.50 9.96
CA VAL A 1135 -51.42 -19.59 9.34
C VAL A 1135 -52.12 -20.39 10.43
N ASN A 1136 -53.43 -20.22 10.56
CA ASN A 1136 -54.21 -20.80 11.63
C ASN A 1136 -55.49 -21.48 11.09
N ILE A 1137 -56.44 -21.76 11.99
CA ILE A 1137 -57.66 -22.49 11.64
C ILE A 1137 -58.59 -21.69 10.73
N ILE A 1138 -58.45 -20.36 10.73
CA ILE A 1138 -59.22 -19.45 9.89
C ILE A 1138 -58.79 -19.63 8.43
N ASP A 1139 -57.50 -19.80 8.14
CA ASP A 1139 -57.00 -20.05 6.79
C ASP A 1139 -57.46 -21.39 6.24
N ILE A 1140 -57.45 -22.43 7.08
CA ILE A 1140 -58.01 -23.73 6.72
C ILE A 1140 -59.51 -23.58 6.40
N ALA A 1141 -60.24 -22.78 7.19
CA ALA A 1141 -61.66 -22.53 6.96
C ALA A 1141 -61.92 -21.79 5.63
N ILE A 1142 -61.02 -20.90 5.21
CA ILE A 1142 -61.09 -20.21 3.91
C ILE A 1142 -60.98 -21.22 2.76
N VAL A 1143 -59.96 -22.10 2.78
CA VAL A 1143 -59.85 -23.16 1.76
C VAL A 1143 -61.03 -24.12 1.80
N ALA A 1144 -61.46 -24.51 3.00
CA ALA A 1144 -62.60 -25.43 3.17
C ALA A 1144 -63.90 -24.86 2.62
N LYS A 1145 -64.09 -23.54 2.68
CA LYS A 1145 -65.27 -22.85 2.13
C LYS A 1145 -65.28 -22.87 0.59
N ALA A 1146 -64.12 -22.79 -0.02
CA ALA A 1146 -63.93 -22.88 -1.47
C ALA A 1146 -63.77 -24.34 -1.97
N TYR A 1147 -63.76 -25.33 -1.09
CA TYR A 1147 -63.49 -26.72 -1.45
C TYR A 1147 -64.43 -27.27 -2.54
N GLY A 1148 -63.82 -27.85 -3.57
CA GLY A 1148 -64.48 -28.42 -4.76
C GLY A 1148 -64.93 -27.38 -5.79
N SER A 1149 -64.65 -26.09 -5.57
CA SER A 1149 -64.98 -25.01 -6.52
C SER A 1149 -63.95 -24.91 -7.65
N LYS A 1150 -64.37 -24.31 -8.76
CA LYS A 1150 -63.56 -24.04 -9.97
C LYS A 1150 -63.85 -22.61 -10.47
N PRO A 1151 -63.01 -22.01 -11.33
CA PRO A 1151 -63.30 -20.70 -11.91
C PRO A 1151 -64.72 -20.63 -12.49
N GLY A 1152 -65.54 -19.73 -11.94
CA GLY A 1152 -66.97 -19.56 -12.28
C GLY A 1152 -67.98 -20.12 -11.28
N ASP A 1153 -67.56 -20.90 -10.26
CA ASP A 1153 -68.40 -21.29 -9.12
C ASP A 1153 -68.55 -20.10 -8.15
N PRO A 1154 -69.74 -19.81 -7.59
CA PRO A 1154 -69.93 -18.75 -6.59
C PRO A 1154 -69.05 -18.85 -5.32
N ARG A 1155 -68.52 -20.04 -5.03
CA ARG A 1155 -67.60 -20.30 -3.91
C ARG A 1155 -66.13 -20.27 -4.33
N TRP A 1156 -65.85 -20.01 -5.60
CA TRP A 1156 -64.48 -19.92 -6.12
C TRP A 1156 -63.74 -18.79 -5.42
N ASP A 1157 -62.64 -19.17 -4.80
CA ASP A 1157 -61.67 -18.25 -4.24
C ASP A 1157 -60.32 -18.57 -4.90
N PRO A 1158 -59.80 -17.69 -5.76
CA PRO A 1158 -58.53 -17.93 -6.45
C PRO A 1158 -57.35 -18.02 -5.47
N ASP A 1159 -57.43 -17.40 -4.30
CA ASP A 1159 -56.37 -17.46 -3.29
C ASP A 1159 -56.37 -18.80 -2.54
N ALA A 1160 -57.50 -19.52 -2.56
CA ALA A 1160 -57.62 -20.87 -2.02
C ALA A 1160 -57.08 -21.98 -2.95
N ASP A 1161 -56.78 -21.69 -4.23
CA ASP A 1161 -56.14 -22.62 -5.18
C ASP A 1161 -54.60 -22.48 -5.10
N LEU A 1162 -54.02 -23.08 -4.07
CA LEU A 1162 -52.62 -22.86 -3.69
C LEU A 1162 -51.63 -23.57 -4.62
N ASP A 1163 -52.06 -24.57 -5.38
CA ASP A 1163 -51.28 -25.23 -6.44
C ASP A 1163 -51.58 -24.73 -7.87
N ASN A 1164 -52.51 -23.78 -8.02
CA ASN A 1164 -52.92 -23.16 -9.29
C ASN A 1164 -53.41 -24.19 -10.34
N ASN A 1165 -54.04 -25.29 -9.91
CA ASN A 1165 -54.51 -26.34 -10.83
C ASN A 1165 -55.94 -26.08 -11.36
N GLY A 1166 -56.58 -24.98 -10.94
CA GLY A 1166 -57.92 -24.59 -11.32
C GLY A 1166 -59.04 -25.32 -10.57
N ILE A 1167 -58.73 -25.99 -9.46
CA ILE A 1167 -59.71 -26.62 -8.55
C ILE A 1167 -59.20 -26.62 -7.10
N VAL A 1168 -59.93 -25.93 -6.23
CA VAL A 1168 -59.65 -25.96 -4.77
C VAL A 1168 -60.02 -27.34 -4.24
N ASN A 1169 -59.03 -28.09 -3.74
CA ASN A 1169 -59.24 -29.46 -3.30
C ASN A 1169 -58.43 -29.80 -2.04
N ILE A 1170 -58.34 -31.09 -1.70
CA ILE A 1170 -57.67 -31.54 -0.47
C ILE A 1170 -56.17 -31.21 -0.44
N ILE A 1171 -55.54 -31.04 -1.61
CA ILE A 1171 -54.15 -30.63 -1.72
C ILE A 1171 -53.96 -29.21 -1.19
N ASP A 1172 -54.90 -28.30 -1.47
CA ASP A 1172 -54.85 -26.92 -0.99
C ASP A 1172 -55.08 -26.85 0.52
N VAL A 1173 -56.04 -27.63 1.04
CA VAL A 1173 -56.27 -27.75 2.49
C VAL A 1173 -55.02 -28.31 3.18
N ALA A 1174 -54.37 -29.31 2.57
CA ALA A 1174 -53.15 -29.91 3.11
C ALA A 1174 -51.96 -28.94 3.08
N LYS A 1175 -51.90 -28.01 2.13
CA LYS A 1175 -50.86 -26.97 2.08
C LYS A 1175 -51.00 -25.99 3.25
N VAL A 1176 -52.21 -25.50 3.52
CA VAL A 1176 -52.46 -24.63 4.68
C VAL A 1176 -52.20 -25.38 5.98
N ALA A 1177 -52.71 -26.61 6.11
CA ALA A 1177 -52.53 -27.41 7.33
C ALA A 1177 -51.06 -27.76 7.63
N ARG A 1178 -50.22 -27.88 6.61
CA ARG A 1178 -48.77 -28.14 6.78
C ARG A 1178 -48.04 -26.94 7.38
N GLU A 1179 -48.54 -25.74 7.11
CA GLU A 1179 -47.96 -24.48 7.56
C GLU A 1179 -48.66 -23.96 8.83
N PHE A 1180 -49.60 -24.73 9.41
CA PHE A 1180 -50.36 -24.33 10.59
C PHE A 1180 -49.46 -24.00 11.79
N GLY A 1181 -49.69 -22.83 12.39
CA GLY A 1181 -48.89 -22.25 13.47
C GLY A 1181 -47.64 -21.51 13.00
N LYS A 1182 -47.39 -21.38 11.69
CA LYS A 1182 -46.32 -20.51 11.19
C LYS A 1182 -46.80 -19.06 11.16
N THR A 1183 -45.94 -18.17 11.65
CA THR A 1183 -46.13 -16.73 11.59
C THR A 1183 -45.24 -16.13 10.50
N ALA A 1184 -45.76 -15.12 9.81
CA ALA A 1184 -45.11 -14.47 8.69
C ALA A 1184 -43.96 -13.55 9.09
#